data_AF-A0A2L2T445-F1
#
_entry.id   AF-A0A2L2T445-F1
#
_cell.length_a   1.000
_cell.length_b   1.000
_cell.length_c   1.000
_cell.angle_alpha   90.00
_cell.angle_beta   90.00
_cell.angle_gamma   90.00
#
_symmetry.space_group_name_H-M   'P 1'
#
loop_
_entity.id
_entity.type
_entity.pdbx_description
1 polymer ?
#
loop_
_entity_poly.entity_id
_entity_poly.type
_entity_poly.pdbx_seq_one_letter_code
_entity_poly.pdbx_strand_id
1 'polypeptide(L)'
;MEELLLATTRSKIVRFHGFSTPALALLMLVENVSGERPVDSHTQGSRIRRQGTFENLADFSRVVIAGVEKPDSTDTPKDDECIEGWAREFGGAWAKFGDGAAIVDVSLPSDFSAIEIRNLPISASANSVRNLLSDVGITVSMSDIRYIKTQVMSNGVAIVKVKDPAFATTACSRLQTCIEPPDLVVNSIRVPVPAGFQFGQVDNRQVRCSWHRPTRTSSLHFPNKKVASRSFYKLKSQKYQVSGMNVTAQLLVAEDPTQQNGRWKFDLIGLRAITTAHDIASVFPSSEKPCLIAMGDPNYDMDIELDSILVKSMLYEKGELERWSVSDNSTAKRIKAHATFVDKSHAQVAASSLNQTELPFNSTGKLFVQLITSVKFKVSVRVYNSVKKSIDAHKSQWSRQFIHYSALPERGFNRILKIEGEDRQLVAQAKRTLENIITGTVMTMDGKNIWYSNLKISKNAYRKLQKIEQDLEVVIIRDIRASNFRAFGPEDRLAQAADALQQLVNELKAGDHAMKKAAVPVKTKNLGTDCSVCFGEAEESLETSCGHIYCNICFVNMCQSGELRSGDFSIRCVGDSDNCKKILPISEIQTLLLSETLENILDASFASFIRSHPTEFRYCPTPDCDQVYRVSSPEKIPFMFTCARCFTPTCTACHASHPGISCSENKGNGSDDIEKLIKAKKDMGVKDCPKCTTAIQKSEGCNHMTCQACRTHICWVCMATFAQDSDCYAHMRRLHGGIM
;
A
#
# COMPACT_ATOMS: atom_id res chain seq x y z
N MET A 1 23.00 36.38 49.05
CA MET A 1 22.56 36.73 47.69
C MET A 1 21.89 35.49 47.11
N GLU A 2 20.73 35.10 47.64
CA GLU A 2 19.42 35.69 47.36
C GLU A 2 19.08 35.71 45.87
N GLU A 3 18.07 34.89 45.54
CA GLU A 3 17.00 35.07 44.56
C GLU A 3 17.27 35.09 43.04
N LEU A 4 16.28 34.49 42.36
CA LEU A 4 15.87 34.61 40.94
C LEU A 4 16.54 33.71 39.89
N LEU A 5 16.00 32.50 39.71
CA LEU A 5 15.17 32.17 38.55
C LEU A 5 14.52 30.77 38.66
N LEU A 6 13.28 30.78 39.16
CA LEU A 6 12.30 29.71 38.99
C LEU A 6 11.88 29.64 37.51
N ALA A 7 12.07 28.48 36.88
CA ALA A 7 11.24 28.01 35.77
C ALA A 7 11.02 26.51 35.95
N THR A 8 9.95 26.19 36.67
CA THR A 8 9.45 24.84 36.97
C THR A 8 9.08 24.04 35.71
N THR A 9 9.84 23.00 35.39
CA THR A 9 9.36 21.83 34.64
C THR A 9 8.55 20.94 35.58
N ARG A 10 7.24 21.19 35.70
CA ARG A 10 6.32 20.20 36.25
C ARG A 10 6.07 19.13 35.19
N SER A 11 6.81 18.02 35.26
CA SER A 11 6.37 16.76 34.65
C SER A 11 5.06 16.34 35.33
N LYS A 12 3.93 16.63 34.70
CA LYS A 12 2.63 16.06 35.11
C LYS A 12 2.69 14.56 34.81
N ILE A 13 2.89 13.75 35.85
CA ILE A 13 2.51 12.35 35.81
C ILE A 13 0.99 12.33 35.66
N VAL A 14 0.49 11.83 34.53
CA VAL A 14 -0.96 11.66 34.30
C VAL A 14 -1.42 10.48 35.15
N ARG A 15 -1.82 10.74 36.39
CA ARG A 15 -2.62 9.77 37.16
C ARG A 15 -4.08 9.92 36.75
N PHE A 16 -4.69 8.82 36.32
CA PHE A 16 -6.12 8.72 36.02
C PHE A 16 -6.95 9.16 37.23
N HIS A 17 -7.43 10.41 37.26
CA HIS A 17 -8.41 10.89 38.22
C HIS A 17 -9.72 11.20 37.50
N GLY A 18 -10.61 10.21 37.52
CA GLY A 18 -11.93 10.33 36.91
C GLY A 18 -12.79 9.08 37.04
N PHE A 19 -12.79 8.41 38.19
CA PHE A 19 -13.81 7.41 38.52
C PHE A 19 -14.14 7.48 40.02
N SER A 20 -15.37 7.90 40.33
CA SER A 20 -15.94 7.90 41.67
C SER A 20 -16.24 6.48 42.13
N THR A 21 -15.75 6.09 43.31
CA THR A 21 -16.30 5.00 44.10
C THR A 21 -17.57 5.45 44.84
N PRO A 22 -18.55 4.56 44.99
CA PRO A 22 -19.10 4.28 46.33
C PRO A 22 -19.27 2.75 46.55
N ALA A 23 -18.61 2.18 47.57
CA ALA A 23 -19.10 1.89 48.93
C ALA A 23 -19.66 0.43 49.04
N LEU A 24 -18.98 -0.52 49.70
CA LEU A 24 -18.83 -0.81 51.15
C LEU A 24 -19.95 -1.70 51.72
N ALA A 25 -19.58 -2.91 52.17
CA ALA A 25 -19.97 -3.62 53.42
C ALA A 25 -19.67 -5.12 53.24
N LEU A 26 -18.85 -5.77 54.07
CA LEU A 26 -19.20 -6.17 55.43
C LEU A 26 -17.92 -6.44 56.27
N LEU A 27 -17.87 -5.82 57.45
CA LEU A 27 -17.44 -6.29 58.80
C LEU A 27 -16.53 -7.53 58.93
N MET A 28 -15.63 -7.68 59.90
CA MET A 28 -14.99 -6.90 60.98
C MET A 28 -14.04 -7.89 61.70
N LEU A 29 -12.92 -7.37 62.22
CA LEU A 29 -12.17 -7.82 63.44
C LEU A 29 -11.61 -9.26 63.44
N VAL A 30 -10.34 -9.52 63.78
CA VAL A 30 -9.72 -9.39 65.11
C VAL A 30 -8.20 -9.19 64.99
N GLU A 31 -7.68 -8.51 66.00
CA GLU A 31 -6.33 -7.99 66.25
C GLU A 31 -5.18 -9.03 66.35
N ASN A 32 -3.98 -8.51 66.03
CA ASN A 32 -2.66 -8.71 66.67
C ASN A 32 -2.38 -10.01 67.44
N VAL A 33 -1.24 -10.65 67.14
CA VAL A 33 -0.12 -10.78 68.10
C VAL A 33 1.20 -11.03 67.34
N SER A 34 2.20 -10.25 67.73
CA SER A 34 3.65 -10.27 67.51
C SER A 34 4.37 -11.61 67.76
N GLY A 35 5.54 -11.83 67.14
CA GLY A 35 6.48 -12.85 67.61
C GLY A 35 7.65 -13.13 66.66
N GLU A 36 8.85 -13.11 67.21
CA GLU A 36 10.16 -13.19 66.55
C GLU A 36 10.57 -14.60 66.06
N ARG A 37 11.51 -14.59 65.09
CA ARG A 37 12.58 -15.56 64.70
C ARG A 37 13.05 -16.62 65.76
N PRO A 38 13.98 -17.57 65.46
CA PRO A 38 14.36 -18.35 64.26
C PRO A 38 14.70 -19.87 64.56
N VAL A 39 15.31 -20.59 63.58
CA VAL A 39 16.32 -21.69 63.71
C VAL A 39 15.92 -23.20 63.56
N ASP A 40 16.63 -23.86 62.62
CA ASP A 40 17.04 -25.29 62.51
C ASP A 40 16.00 -26.43 62.38
N SER A 41 16.25 -27.61 61.80
CA SER A 41 17.28 -28.20 60.91
C SER A 41 16.81 -29.65 60.58
N HIS A 42 17.54 -30.35 59.70
CA HIS A 42 17.65 -31.83 59.58
C HIS A 42 16.72 -32.68 58.65
N THR A 43 17.30 -32.98 57.48
CA THR A 43 17.62 -34.32 56.89
C THR A 43 16.57 -35.40 56.61
N GLN A 44 16.48 -35.78 55.31
CA GLN A 44 16.63 -37.12 54.68
C GLN A 44 15.90 -37.07 53.31
N GLY A 45 16.38 -37.54 52.15
CA GLY A 45 17.41 -38.52 51.85
C GLY A 45 16.80 -39.70 51.09
N SER A 46 16.51 -39.59 49.79
CA SER A 46 16.30 -40.75 48.91
C SER A 46 16.50 -40.43 47.42
N ARG A 47 17.44 -41.16 46.81
CA ARG A 47 17.81 -41.18 45.38
C ARG A 47 16.82 -42.02 44.57
N ILE A 48 16.39 -41.55 43.40
CA ILE A 48 16.14 -42.39 42.22
C ILE A 48 16.57 -41.65 40.93
N ARG A 49 17.39 -42.33 40.11
CA ARG A 49 17.86 -41.94 38.77
C ARG A 49 16.71 -41.64 37.80
N ARG A 50 16.91 -40.73 36.83
CA ARG A 50 16.59 -40.96 35.41
C ARG A 50 17.19 -39.90 34.48
N GLN A 51 17.57 -40.39 33.30
CA GLN A 51 18.04 -39.67 32.11
C GLN A 51 16.98 -38.67 31.62
N GLY A 52 17.39 -37.63 30.87
CA GLY A 52 16.46 -36.82 30.10
C GLY A 52 17.04 -35.53 29.56
N THR A 53 17.42 -35.57 28.28
CA THR A 53 17.81 -34.48 27.39
C THR A 53 16.72 -33.41 27.24
N PHE A 54 17.16 -32.15 27.13
CA PHE A 54 16.33 -31.00 26.75
C PHE A 54 16.07 -31.00 25.24
N GLU A 55 14.81 -31.20 24.82
CA GLU A 55 14.32 -30.86 23.48
C GLU A 55 12.83 -30.43 23.53
N ASN A 56 12.54 -29.37 22.77
CA ASN A 56 11.25 -28.97 22.17
C ASN A 56 10.11 -28.37 23.02
N LEU A 57 9.96 -27.04 22.88
CA LEU A 57 8.70 -26.30 23.03
C LEU A 57 8.14 -25.98 21.64
N ALA A 58 7.39 -26.92 21.10
CA ALA A 58 6.48 -26.73 19.97
C ALA A 58 5.26 -27.60 20.21
N ASP A 59 4.28 -27.09 20.96
CA ASP A 59 2.89 -27.56 20.87
C ASP A 59 2.00 -26.72 21.80
N PHE A 60 1.12 -25.89 21.22
CA PHE A 60 -0.20 -25.60 21.79
C PHE A 60 -1.13 -25.17 20.66
N SER A 61 -1.45 -26.13 19.80
CA SER A 61 -2.60 -26.05 18.90
C SER A 61 -3.28 -27.39 18.84
N ARG A 62 -4.25 -27.61 19.74
CA ARG A 62 -5.45 -28.46 19.57
C ARG A 62 -6.16 -28.69 20.91
N VAL A 63 -7.36 -28.16 21.06
CA VAL A 63 -8.48 -28.92 21.64
C VAL A 63 -9.72 -28.63 20.79
N VAL A 64 -10.46 -29.71 20.57
CA VAL A 64 -11.48 -29.96 19.56
C VAL A 64 -12.87 -29.49 20.00
N ILE A 65 -13.68 -29.19 18.98
CA ILE A 65 -15.11 -28.88 18.99
C ILE A 65 -15.94 -29.99 19.66
N ALA A 66 -16.82 -29.63 20.59
CA ALA A 66 -18.04 -30.38 20.89
C ALA A 66 -19.16 -29.39 21.26
N GLY A 67 -20.34 -29.60 20.68
CA GLY A 67 -21.33 -28.56 20.39
C GLY A 67 -22.21 -28.12 21.54
N VAL A 68 -22.80 -26.93 21.36
CA VAL A 68 -24.06 -26.48 21.97
C VAL A 68 -24.76 -25.55 20.95
N GLU A 69 -26.08 -25.59 21.02
CA GLU A 69 -27.13 -25.15 20.10
C GLU A 69 -27.10 -23.68 19.66
N LYS A 70 -27.75 -23.42 18.52
CA LYS A 70 -28.11 -22.08 18.03
C LYS A 70 -28.85 -21.28 19.10
N PRO A 71 -28.49 -20.02 19.35
CA PRO A 71 -29.45 -19.01 19.76
C PRO A 71 -29.99 -18.29 18.52
N ASP A 72 -31.29 -18.12 18.55
CA ASP A 72 -32.14 -17.43 17.60
C ASP A 72 -31.89 -15.90 17.63
N SER A 73 -32.25 -15.27 16.52
CA SER A 73 -32.67 -13.87 16.37
C SER A 73 -31.81 -12.69 16.89
N THR A 74 -31.51 -11.82 15.92
CA THR A 74 -31.54 -10.34 16.00
C THR A 74 -30.61 -9.65 17.00
N ASP A 75 -29.39 -9.35 16.56
CA ASP A 75 -28.81 -8.00 16.69
C ASP A 75 -27.53 -7.91 15.83
N THR A 76 -27.71 -7.57 14.56
CA THR A 76 -26.63 -7.01 13.76
C THR A 76 -26.23 -5.68 14.41
N PRO A 77 -24.95 -5.44 14.74
CA PRO A 77 -24.51 -4.11 15.10
C PRO A 77 -24.81 -3.22 13.90
N LYS A 78 -25.69 -2.23 14.09
CA LYS A 78 -25.84 -1.13 13.15
C LYS A 78 -24.45 -0.55 13.01
N ASP A 79 -23.84 -0.78 11.85
CA ASP A 79 -22.68 -0.01 11.42
C ASP A 79 -23.08 1.46 11.57
N ASP A 80 -22.38 2.18 12.44
CA ASP A 80 -22.58 3.61 12.65
C ASP A 80 -22.61 4.30 11.28
N GLU A 81 -23.81 4.73 10.88
CA GLU A 81 -24.05 5.70 9.81
C GLU A 81 -23.39 7.00 10.21
N CYS A 82 -22.08 7.07 10.04
CA CYS A 82 -21.35 8.31 10.04
C CYS A 82 -21.64 8.96 8.69
N ILE A 83 -22.68 9.79 8.68
CA ILE A 83 -23.03 10.86 7.72
C ILE A 83 -22.20 10.77 6.43
N GLU A 84 -22.85 10.32 5.35
CA GLU A 84 -22.31 10.25 4.00
C GLU A 84 -21.73 11.59 3.54
N GLY A 85 -20.51 11.91 3.96
CA GLY A 85 -19.66 12.88 3.31
C GLY A 85 -19.36 12.31 1.93
N TRP A 86 -19.72 13.08 0.90
CA TRP A 86 -19.63 12.71 -0.51
C TRP A 86 -18.20 12.56 -0.98
N ALA A 87 -17.49 11.57 -0.45
CA ALA A 87 -16.11 11.27 -0.75
C ALA A 87 -16.02 10.15 -1.80
N ARG A 88 -15.11 10.29 -2.75
CA ARG A 88 -14.70 9.26 -3.71
C ARG A 88 -13.19 9.16 -3.73
N GLU A 89 -12.68 8.05 -4.25
CA GLU A 89 -11.25 7.87 -4.48
C GLU A 89 -10.97 8.03 -5.97
N PHE A 90 -10.00 8.88 -6.29
CA PHE A 90 -9.46 9.03 -7.63
C PHE A 90 -7.94 9.11 -7.54
N GLY A 91 -7.23 8.27 -8.29
CA GLY A 91 -5.77 8.28 -8.32
C GLY A 91 -5.12 8.16 -6.93
N GLY A 92 -5.77 7.45 -6.00
CA GLY A 92 -5.40 7.31 -4.59
C GLY A 92 -5.49 8.57 -3.72
N ALA A 93 -6.17 9.61 -4.18
CA ALA A 93 -6.65 10.72 -3.37
C ALA A 93 -8.12 10.52 -3.00
N TRP A 94 -8.53 11.01 -1.82
CA TRP A 94 -9.93 11.12 -1.43
C TRP A 94 -10.46 12.52 -1.76
N ALA A 95 -11.41 12.60 -2.67
CA ALA A 95 -12.06 13.84 -3.10
C ALA A 95 -13.46 13.93 -2.50
N LYS A 96 -13.78 15.04 -1.82
CA LYS A 96 -15.12 15.36 -1.34
C LYS A 96 -15.81 16.29 -2.33
N PHE A 97 -17.07 15.97 -2.65
CA PHE A 97 -17.87 16.73 -3.60
C PHE A 97 -18.98 17.51 -2.89
N GLY A 98 -19.25 18.71 -3.37
CA GLY A 98 -20.38 19.55 -3.00
C GLY A 98 -21.33 19.73 -4.17
N ASP A 99 -22.21 20.72 -4.06
CA ASP A 99 -23.18 21.03 -5.10
C ASP A 99 -22.53 21.34 -6.45
N GLY A 100 -23.24 21.00 -7.52
CA GLY A 100 -22.73 21.04 -8.89
C GLY A 100 -21.63 20.01 -9.16
N ALA A 101 -21.48 18.99 -8.31
CA ALA A 101 -20.35 18.06 -8.33
C ALA A 101 -18.98 18.78 -8.26
N ALA A 102 -18.93 19.94 -7.61
CA ALA A 102 -17.69 20.68 -7.38
C ALA A 102 -16.85 20.02 -6.29
N ILE A 103 -15.52 20.08 -6.41
CA ILE A 103 -14.63 19.57 -5.37
C ILE A 103 -14.52 20.55 -4.21
N VAL A 104 -14.76 20.05 -3.00
CA VAL A 104 -14.69 20.81 -1.74
C VAL A 104 -13.37 20.56 -1.00
N ASP A 105 -12.84 19.33 -1.07
CA ASP A 105 -11.58 18.96 -0.43
C ASP A 105 -10.94 17.77 -1.15
N VAL A 106 -9.61 17.80 -1.31
CA VAL A 106 -8.81 16.67 -1.77
C VAL A 106 -7.77 16.34 -0.71
N SER A 107 -7.82 15.10 -0.21
CA SER A 107 -6.91 14.62 0.80
C SER A 107 -6.23 13.33 0.35
N LEU A 108 -4.90 13.27 0.49
CA LEU A 108 -4.08 12.09 0.22
C LEU A 108 -3.85 11.32 1.52
N PRO A 109 -3.60 9.99 1.48
CA PRO A 109 -3.22 9.22 2.66
C PRO A 109 -1.99 9.79 3.40
N SER A 110 -1.07 10.44 2.68
CA SER A 110 0.10 11.11 3.24
C SER A 110 -0.22 12.35 4.06
N ASP A 111 -1.42 12.92 3.93
CA ASP A 111 -1.86 14.10 4.68
C ASP A 111 -2.31 13.73 6.10
N PHE A 112 -2.42 12.42 6.37
CA PHE A 112 -2.83 11.91 7.66
C PHE A 112 -1.70 11.13 8.30
N SER A 113 -1.74 11.06 9.62
CA SER A 113 -1.03 10.05 10.37
C SER A 113 -1.99 9.41 11.37
N ALA A 114 -1.66 8.21 11.83
CA ALA A 114 -2.54 7.47 12.71
C ALA A 114 -1.75 6.72 13.79
N ILE A 115 -2.35 6.62 14.97
CA ILE A 115 -1.84 5.82 16.08
C ILE A 115 -2.88 4.79 16.49
N GLU A 116 -2.39 3.69 17.03
CA GLU A 116 -3.17 2.69 17.75
C GLU A 116 -2.78 2.74 19.22
N ILE A 117 -3.79 2.86 20.07
CA ILE A 117 -3.64 2.82 21.52
C ILE A 117 -4.28 1.51 21.98
N ARG A 118 -3.46 0.62 22.54
CA ARG A 118 -3.87 -0.69 23.10
C ARG A 118 -3.83 -0.65 24.62
N ASN A 119 -4.45 -1.66 25.23
CA ASN A 119 -4.59 -1.81 26.68
C ASN A 119 -5.45 -0.72 27.33
N LEU A 120 -6.42 -0.18 26.60
CA LEU A 120 -7.38 0.75 27.20
C LEU A 120 -8.28 0.01 28.21
N PRO A 121 -8.59 0.61 29.37
CA PRO A 121 -9.52 0.02 30.35
C PRO A 121 -10.89 -0.30 29.73
N ILE A 122 -11.60 -1.29 30.29
CA ILE A 122 -12.97 -1.67 29.84
C ILE A 122 -13.93 -0.46 29.86
N SER A 123 -13.77 0.43 30.84
CA SER A 123 -14.56 1.66 31.00
C SER A 123 -14.19 2.78 30.03
N ALA A 124 -13.13 2.62 29.23
CA ALA A 124 -12.68 3.65 28.31
C ALA A 124 -13.69 3.86 27.17
N SER A 125 -13.76 5.11 26.72
CA SER A 125 -14.58 5.56 25.60
C SER A 125 -13.74 6.41 24.66
N ALA A 126 -14.29 6.74 23.48
CA ALA A 126 -13.67 7.71 22.58
C ALA A 126 -13.44 9.08 23.26
N ASN A 127 -14.31 9.48 24.20
CA ASN A 127 -14.14 10.70 24.99
C ASN A 127 -12.94 10.60 25.95
N SER A 128 -12.72 9.43 26.56
CA SER A 128 -11.56 9.16 27.42
C SER A 128 -10.26 9.27 26.63
N VAL A 129 -10.23 8.75 25.39
CA VAL A 129 -9.08 8.84 24.49
C VAL A 129 -8.78 10.28 24.08
N ARG A 130 -9.82 11.08 23.80
CA ARG A 130 -9.68 12.50 23.50
C ARG A 130 -9.04 13.27 24.67
N ASN A 131 -9.51 13.00 25.88
CA ASN A 131 -8.99 13.64 27.09
C ASN A 131 -7.53 13.26 27.33
N LEU A 132 -7.18 11.98 27.16
CA LEU A 132 -5.80 11.50 27.26
C LEU A 132 -4.85 12.25 26.30
N LEU A 133 -5.29 12.46 25.05
CA LEU A 133 -4.53 13.25 24.08
C LEU A 133 -4.45 14.74 24.46
N SER A 134 -5.55 15.31 24.97
CA SER A 134 -5.56 16.70 25.45
C SER A 134 -4.62 16.92 26.63
N ASP A 135 -4.46 15.94 27.52
CA ASP A 135 -3.58 16.02 28.69
C ASP A 135 -2.11 16.15 28.29
N VAL A 136 -1.73 15.59 27.14
CA VAL A 136 -0.39 15.75 26.52
C VAL A 136 -0.34 16.89 25.51
N GLY A 137 -1.34 17.79 25.52
CA GLY A 137 -1.40 18.98 24.67
C GLY A 137 -1.67 18.67 23.19
N ILE A 138 -2.42 17.61 22.91
CA ILE A 138 -2.81 17.21 21.55
C ILE A 138 -4.33 17.33 21.42
N THR A 139 -4.79 18.18 20.51
CA THR A 139 -6.22 18.39 20.27
C THR A 139 -6.67 17.53 19.09
N VAL A 140 -7.71 16.72 19.30
CA VAL A 140 -8.32 15.89 18.24
C VAL A 140 -9.85 15.98 18.30
N SER A 141 -10.51 15.81 17.15
CA SER A 141 -11.97 15.74 17.05
C SER A 141 -12.49 14.36 17.45
N MET A 142 -13.77 14.27 17.82
CA MET A 142 -14.42 12.96 18.01
C MET A 142 -14.49 12.13 16.74
N SER A 143 -14.58 12.78 15.58
CA SER A 143 -14.55 12.11 14.28
C SER A 143 -13.21 11.43 13.99
N ASP A 144 -12.13 11.82 14.68
CA ASP A 144 -10.78 11.29 14.47
C ASP A 144 -10.53 9.99 15.25
N ILE A 145 -11.41 9.67 16.21
CA ILE A 145 -11.22 8.57 17.16
C ILE A 145 -12.20 7.45 16.85
N ARG A 146 -11.66 6.28 16.50
CA ARG A 146 -12.40 5.03 16.42
C ARG A 146 -12.05 4.13 17.59
N TYR A 147 -13.00 3.96 18.52
CA TYR A 147 -12.86 3.02 19.63
C TYR A 147 -13.40 1.63 19.24
N ILE A 148 -12.66 0.58 19.59
CA ILE A 148 -12.97 -0.81 19.28
C ILE A 148 -13.06 -1.57 20.60
N LYS A 149 -14.26 -2.10 20.91
CA LYS A 149 -14.48 -3.01 22.03
C LYS A 149 -14.23 -4.44 21.57
N THR A 150 -13.32 -5.15 22.24
CA THR A 150 -13.02 -6.55 21.94
C THR A 150 -13.88 -7.43 22.85
N GLN A 151 -14.75 -8.29 22.29
CA GLN A 151 -15.58 -9.21 23.10
C GLN A 151 -14.78 -10.33 23.79
N VAL A 152 -13.50 -10.51 23.43
CA VAL A 152 -12.65 -11.65 23.82
C VAL A 152 -11.52 -11.26 24.77
N MET A 153 -11.24 -9.97 24.96
CA MET A 153 -10.17 -9.48 25.84
C MET A 153 -10.70 -8.37 26.75
N SER A 154 -10.24 -8.33 28.01
CA SER A 154 -10.59 -7.31 29.01
C SER A 154 -10.08 -5.90 28.69
N ASN A 155 -9.43 -5.67 27.54
CA ASN A 155 -8.84 -4.37 27.20
C ASN A 155 -9.37 -3.87 25.84
N GLY A 156 -9.68 -2.58 25.77
CA GLY A 156 -10.09 -1.87 24.57
C GLY A 156 -8.92 -1.42 23.69
N VAL A 157 -9.24 -1.11 22.43
CA VAL A 157 -8.29 -0.54 21.45
C VAL A 157 -8.89 0.72 20.84
N ALA A 158 -8.10 1.78 20.71
CA ALA A 158 -8.48 2.98 19.98
C ALA A 158 -7.56 3.20 18.80
N ILE A 159 -8.14 3.61 17.68
CA ILE A 159 -7.41 4.08 16.51
C ILE A 159 -7.71 5.57 16.36
N VAL A 160 -6.67 6.41 16.33
CA VAL A 160 -6.80 7.85 16.16
C VAL A 160 -6.15 8.25 14.85
N LYS A 161 -6.91 8.84 13.94
CA LYS A 161 -6.46 9.30 12.61
C LYS A 161 -6.67 10.80 12.50
N VAL A 162 -5.60 11.56 12.31
CA VAL A 162 -5.64 13.03 12.24
C VAL A 162 -5.08 13.50 10.90
N LYS A 163 -5.63 14.57 10.32
CA LYS A 163 -5.15 15.23 9.08
C LYS A 163 -3.91 16.09 9.38
N ASP A 164 -2.90 15.45 9.95
CA ASP A 164 -1.60 16.02 10.25
C ASP A 164 -0.54 14.90 10.09
N PRO A 165 0.41 15.01 9.14
CA PRO A 165 1.46 14.02 8.94
C PRO A 165 2.40 13.88 10.16
N ALA A 166 2.54 14.92 10.99
CA ALA A 166 3.43 14.92 12.16
C ALA A 166 2.76 14.40 13.44
N PHE A 167 1.43 14.21 13.42
CA PHE A 167 0.66 13.83 14.60
C PHE A 167 1.13 12.51 15.22
N ALA A 168 1.32 11.44 14.46
CA ALA A 168 1.67 10.14 15.02
C ALA A 168 3.02 10.15 15.76
N THR A 169 4.04 10.79 15.19
CA THR A 169 5.35 10.94 15.84
C THR A 169 5.23 11.77 17.12
N THR A 170 4.52 12.91 17.05
CA THR A 170 4.29 13.79 18.20
C THR A 170 3.53 13.07 19.31
N ALA A 171 2.46 12.34 18.95
CA ALA A 171 1.61 11.63 19.88
C ALA A 171 2.33 10.45 20.53
N CYS A 172 3.04 9.62 19.76
CA CYS A 172 3.84 8.53 20.32
C CYS A 172 4.90 9.07 21.28
N SER A 173 5.65 10.10 20.89
CA SER A 173 6.70 10.69 21.75
C SER A 173 6.13 11.24 23.06
N ARG A 174 5.06 12.03 23.01
CA ARG A 174 4.48 12.63 24.22
C ARG A 174 3.77 11.60 25.11
N LEU A 175 3.02 10.66 24.52
CA LEU A 175 2.32 9.64 25.30
C LEU A 175 3.30 8.67 25.97
N GLN A 176 4.40 8.30 25.31
CA GLN A 176 5.44 7.47 25.92
C GLN A 176 6.10 8.12 27.14
N THR A 177 6.18 9.46 27.21
CA THR A 177 6.72 10.16 28.40
C THR A 177 5.75 10.22 29.58
N CYS A 178 4.48 9.86 29.38
CA CYS A 178 3.42 10.01 30.38
C CYS A 178 2.79 8.68 30.82
N ILE A 179 3.15 7.57 30.19
CA ILE A 179 2.59 6.24 30.40
C ILE A 179 3.70 5.31 30.89
N GLU A 180 3.54 4.70 32.07
CA GLU A 180 4.45 3.65 32.54
C GLU A 180 4.01 2.28 31.97
N PRO A 181 4.92 1.47 31.40
CA PRO A 181 4.60 0.09 31.03
C PRO A 181 4.23 -0.74 32.28
N PRO A 182 3.18 -1.59 32.25
CA PRO A 182 2.56 -2.20 31.07
C PRO A 182 1.22 -1.57 30.63
N ASP A 183 0.88 -0.37 31.13
CA ASP A 183 -0.51 0.11 31.19
C ASP A 183 -1.13 0.47 29.82
N LEU A 184 -0.42 1.20 28.97
CA LEU A 184 -0.89 1.60 27.64
C LEU A 184 0.21 1.42 26.62
N VAL A 185 -0.11 0.81 25.48
CA VAL A 185 0.83 0.66 24.36
C VAL A 185 0.36 1.55 23.22
N VAL A 186 1.20 2.51 22.84
CA VAL A 186 0.93 3.45 21.75
C VAL A 186 1.88 3.16 20.60
N ASN A 187 1.33 2.81 19.45
CA ASN A 187 2.09 2.54 18.25
C ASN A 187 1.62 3.44 17.11
N SER A 188 2.56 3.98 16.34
CA SER A 188 2.23 4.53 15.03
C SER A 188 1.75 3.39 14.13
N ILE A 189 0.62 3.60 13.45
CA ILE A 189 0.07 2.65 12.49
C ILE A 189 -0.06 3.30 11.12
N ARG A 190 -0.23 2.47 10.09
CA ARG A 190 -0.61 2.97 8.78
C ARG A 190 -1.99 3.59 8.85
N VAL A 191 -2.17 4.72 8.19
CA VAL A 191 -3.46 5.42 8.07
C VAL A 191 -4.53 4.41 7.64
N PRO A 192 -5.55 4.19 8.47
CA PRO A 192 -6.67 3.33 8.11
C PRO A 192 -7.33 3.85 6.84
N VAL A 193 -7.48 2.94 5.88
CA VAL A 193 -8.21 3.18 4.64
C VAL A 193 -9.69 3.02 4.94
N PRO A 194 -10.57 3.94 4.50
CA PRO A 194 -12.01 3.78 4.71
C PRO A 194 -12.55 2.53 4.00
N ALA A 195 -13.69 2.01 4.46
CA ALA A 195 -14.29 0.81 3.88
C ALA A 195 -14.68 1.03 2.41
N GLY A 196 -14.35 0.06 1.54
CA GLY A 196 -14.63 0.12 0.11
C GLY A 196 -13.49 0.62 -0.77
N PHE A 197 -12.44 1.21 -0.19
CA PHE A 197 -11.23 1.61 -0.92
C PHE A 197 -10.20 0.47 -0.87
N GLN A 198 -9.90 -0.13 -2.03
CA GLN A 198 -8.98 -1.25 -2.15
C GLN A 198 -7.62 -0.77 -2.67
N PHE A 199 -6.77 -0.30 -1.77
CA PHE A 199 -5.37 -0.09 -2.12
C PHE A 199 -4.59 -1.40 -2.06
N GLY A 200 -3.86 -1.70 -3.11
CA GLY A 200 -2.56 -2.32 -2.97
C GLY A 200 -1.65 -1.39 -2.16
N GLN A 201 -1.75 -1.43 -0.83
CA GLN A 201 -0.93 -0.57 0.03
C GLN A 201 0.54 -0.93 -0.11
N VAL A 202 1.31 -0.05 -0.75
CA VAL A 202 2.75 -0.19 -0.89
C VAL A 202 3.42 0.08 0.44
N ASP A 203 4.28 -0.85 0.85
CA ASP A 203 5.12 -0.72 2.03
C ASP A 203 6.58 -0.90 1.61
N ASN A 204 7.28 0.23 1.55
CA ASN A 204 8.70 0.36 1.24
C ASN A 204 9.55 0.59 2.49
N ARG A 205 9.03 0.23 3.67
CA ARG A 205 9.78 0.33 4.93
C ARG A 205 10.66 -0.90 5.17
N GLN A 206 10.64 -1.87 4.25
CA GLN A 206 11.28 -3.17 4.43
C GLN A 206 12.64 -3.19 3.75
N VAL A 207 13.64 -3.73 4.45
CA VAL A 207 14.94 -4.07 3.86
C VAL A 207 15.26 -5.54 4.11
N ARG A 208 15.92 -6.16 3.14
CA ARG A 208 16.53 -7.47 3.25
C ARG A 208 18.02 -7.28 3.44
N CYS A 209 18.53 -7.81 4.54
CA CYS A 209 19.94 -7.82 4.85
C CYS A 209 20.50 -9.23 4.60
N SER A 210 21.72 -9.33 4.08
CA SER A 210 22.40 -10.62 4.00
C SER A 210 23.91 -10.52 4.03
N TRP A 211 24.55 -11.45 4.72
CA TRP A 211 26.00 -11.56 4.84
C TRP A 211 26.44 -13.02 4.70
N HIS A 212 27.71 -13.23 4.37
CA HIS A 212 28.26 -14.57 4.15
C HIS A 212 28.55 -15.29 5.46
N ARG A 213 28.21 -16.58 5.52
CA ARG A 213 28.69 -17.47 6.59
C ARG A 213 30.22 -17.59 6.50
N PRO A 214 30.92 -17.90 7.61
CA PRO A 214 32.34 -18.07 7.60
C PRO A 214 32.73 -19.21 6.68
N THR A 215 33.84 -18.99 6.02
CA THR A 215 34.47 -19.97 5.15
C THR A 215 35.83 -20.31 5.72
N ARG A 216 36.25 -21.55 5.55
CA ARG A 216 37.61 -22.01 5.87
C ARG A 216 38.32 -22.47 4.60
N THR A 217 39.63 -22.56 4.66
CA THR A 217 40.47 -23.15 3.61
C THR A 217 40.90 -24.56 4.01
N SER A 218 41.33 -25.37 3.05
CA SER A 218 41.98 -26.65 3.35
C SER A 218 43.06 -26.97 2.33
N SER A 219 44.24 -27.36 2.79
CA SER A 219 45.31 -27.83 1.93
C SER A 219 45.22 -29.34 1.78
N LEU A 220 45.14 -29.81 0.54
CA LEU A 220 45.12 -31.22 0.19
C LEU A 220 46.48 -31.66 -0.30
N HIS A 221 47.04 -32.68 0.33
CA HIS A 221 48.35 -33.21 0.04
C HIS A 221 48.23 -34.58 -0.63
N PHE A 222 49.05 -34.83 -1.63
CA PHE A 222 49.02 -36.03 -2.47
C PHE A 222 50.42 -36.61 -2.62
N PRO A 223 50.52 -37.95 -2.77
CA PRO A 223 51.83 -38.62 -2.83
C PRO A 223 52.62 -38.32 -4.10
N ASN A 224 51.97 -37.89 -5.19
CA ASN A 224 52.64 -37.57 -6.45
C ASN A 224 51.84 -36.58 -7.32
N LYS A 225 52.51 -35.98 -8.31
CA LYS A 225 51.95 -35.01 -9.26
C LYS A 225 50.75 -35.54 -10.05
N LYS A 226 50.78 -36.81 -10.47
CA LYS A 226 49.75 -37.40 -11.34
C LYS A 226 48.40 -37.47 -10.63
N VAL A 227 48.38 -37.96 -9.38
CA VAL A 227 47.15 -38.04 -8.58
C VAL A 227 46.65 -36.63 -8.24
N ALA A 228 47.54 -35.75 -7.78
CA ALA A 228 47.21 -34.37 -7.44
C ALA A 228 46.58 -33.61 -8.62
N SER A 229 47.14 -33.75 -9.81
CA SER A 229 46.63 -33.09 -11.03
C SER A 229 45.26 -33.60 -11.43
N ARG A 230 45.03 -34.93 -11.39
CA ARG A 230 43.72 -35.53 -11.69
C ARG A 230 42.64 -34.99 -10.74
N SER A 231 42.91 -35.02 -9.45
CA SER A 231 42.02 -34.49 -8.41
C SER A 231 41.77 -32.99 -8.59
N PHE A 232 42.81 -32.19 -8.84
CA PHE A 232 42.73 -30.75 -9.05
C PHE A 232 41.86 -30.37 -10.27
N TYR A 233 42.08 -30.99 -11.43
CA TYR A 233 41.29 -30.69 -12.64
C TYR A 233 39.85 -31.19 -12.55
N LYS A 234 39.58 -32.29 -11.83
CA LYS A 234 38.20 -32.76 -11.59
C LYS A 234 37.41 -31.82 -10.66
N LEU A 235 38.06 -31.24 -9.66
CA LEU A 235 37.47 -30.17 -8.85
C LEU A 235 37.27 -28.89 -9.68
N LYS A 236 38.26 -28.49 -10.48
CA LYS A 236 38.18 -27.29 -11.35
C LYS A 236 37.09 -27.41 -12.43
N SER A 237 36.86 -28.62 -12.94
CA SER A 237 35.78 -28.94 -13.89
C SER A 237 34.44 -29.26 -13.24
N GLN A 238 34.30 -29.04 -11.92
CA GLN A 238 33.08 -29.27 -11.14
C GLN A 238 32.55 -30.71 -11.15
N LYS A 239 33.40 -31.70 -11.49
CA LYS A 239 33.05 -33.14 -11.40
C LYS A 239 33.03 -33.65 -9.96
N TYR A 240 33.78 -33.00 -9.08
CA TYR A 240 33.83 -33.28 -7.66
C TYR A 240 33.20 -32.12 -6.89
N GLN A 241 32.24 -32.44 -6.02
CA GLN A 241 31.53 -31.49 -5.17
C GLN A 241 31.67 -31.93 -3.71
N VAL A 242 32.11 -31.01 -2.85
CA VAL A 242 32.24 -31.27 -1.41
C VAL A 242 30.90 -30.94 -0.75
N SER A 243 30.27 -31.94 -0.13
CA SER A 243 28.92 -31.81 0.45
C SER A 243 27.89 -31.19 -0.52
N GLY A 244 27.95 -31.56 -1.81
CA GLY A 244 27.06 -31.05 -2.85
C GLY A 244 27.33 -29.60 -3.31
N MET A 245 28.45 -28.99 -2.89
CA MET A 245 28.84 -27.64 -3.29
C MET A 245 30.08 -27.62 -4.19
N ASN A 246 30.08 -26.68 -5.14
CA ASN A 246 31.27 -26.35 -5.92
C ASN A 246 32.29 -25.64 -5.03
N VAL A 247 33.53 -26.15 -5.01
CA VAL A 247 34.66 -25.58 -4.28
C VAL A 247 35.73 -25.12 -5.26
N THR A 248 36.53 -24.13 -4.88
CA THR A 248 37.58 -23.61 -5.74
C THR A 248 38.92 -24.21 -5.33
N ALA A 249 39.55 -24.95 -6.25
CA ALA A 249 40.91 -25.43 -6.09
C ALA A 249 41.91 -24.41 -6.64
N GLN A 250 42.87 -23.99 -5.83
CA GLN A 250 43.92 -23.04 -6.19
C GLN A 250 45.32 -23.61 -5.95
N LEU A 251 46.28 -23.12 -6.72
CA LEU A 251 47.72 -23.28 -6.50
C LEU A 251 48.19 -24.76 -6.39
N LEU A 252 48.20 -25.48 -7.52
CA LEU A 252 48.80 -26.82 -7.59
C LEU A 252 50.33 -26.73 -7.64
N VAL A 253 51.00 -27.10 -6.55
CA VAL A 253 52.45 -26.93 -6.38
C VAL A 253 53.11 -28.18 -5.78
N ALA A 254 54.39 -28.37 -6.09
CA ALA A 254 55.23 -29.34 -5.38
C ALA A 254 55.49 -28.82 -3.95
N GLU A 255 55.45 -29.69 -2.95
CA GLU A 255 55.83 -29.32 -1.58
C GLU A 255 57.33 -29.03 -1.47
N ASP A 256 58.13 -29.82 -2.18
CA ASP A 256 59.57 -29.64 -2.31
C ASP A 256 59.96 -29.69 -3.80
N PRO A 257 60.28 -28.54 -4.43
CA PRO A 257 60.66 -28.46 -5.84
C PRO A 257 61.92 -29.26 -6.20
N THR A 258 62.75 -29.61 -5.20
CA THR A 258 64.02 -30.31 -5.42
C THR A 258 63.84 -31.83 -5.57
N GLN A 259 62.67 -32.36 -5.18
CA GLN A 259 62.36 -33.79 -5.26
C GLN A 259 61.57 -34.14 -6.52
N GLN A 260 62.18 -34.88 -7.46
CA GLN A 260 61.53 -35.29 -8.72
C GLN A 260 60.25 -36.14 -8.51
N ASN A 261 60.16 -36.89 -7.41
CA ASN A 261 58.98 -37.69 -7.02
C ASN A 261 58.39 -37.26 -5.66
N GLY A 262 58.49 -35.97 -5.34
CA GLY A 262 57.97 -35.41 -4.09
C GLY A 262 56.44 -35.32 -4.00
N ARG A 263 55.94 -34.94 -2.82
CA ARG A 263 54.52 -34.68 -2.57
C ARG A 263 54.04 -33.41 -3.26
N TRP A 264 52.76 -33.40 -3.60
CA TRP A 264 52.11 -32.27 -4.26
C TRP A 264 50.91 -31.83 -3.44
N LYS A 265 50.69 -30.52 -3.38
CA LYS A 265 49.54 -29.95 -2.70
C LYS A 265 48.79 -28.94 -3.54
N PHE A 266 47.52 -28.75 -3.21
CA PHE A 266 46.73 -27.61 -3.67
C PHE A 266 45.73 -27.22 -2.59
N ASP A 267 45.28 -25.98 -2.63
CA ASP A 267 44.38 -25.42 -1.63
C ASP A 267 42.94 -25.41 -2.13
N LEU A 268 42.02 -25.81 -1.26
CA LEU A 268 40.59 -25.60 -1.41
C LEU A 268 40.21 -24.33 -0.65
N ILE A 269 39.61 -23.38 -1.36
CA ILE A 269 39.10 -22.14 -0.77
C ILE A 269 37.57 -22.08 -0.86
N GLY A 270 36.95 -21.35 0.06
CA GLY A 270 35.49 -21.15 0.11
C GLY A 270 34.73 -22.37 0.68
N LEU A 271 35.39 -23.24 1.44
CA LEU A 271 34.72 -24.33 2.16
C LEU A 271 33.85 -23.74 3.28
N ARG A 272 32.72 -24.37 3.61
CA ARG A 272 31.93 -23.91 4.76
C ARG A 272 32.73 -24.12 6.03
N ALA A 273 32.57 -23.20 6.99
CA ALA A 273 33.10 -23.39 8.32
C ALA A 273 32.63 -24.69 8.99
N ILE A 274 31.54 -25.33 8.60
CA ILE A 274 31.13 -26.63 9.16
C ILE A 274 31.74 -27.85 8.46
N THR A 275 32.42 -27.67 7.32
CA THR A 275 32.97 -28.78 6.54
C THR A 275 34.12 -29.45 7.28
N THR A 276 34.05 -30.77 7.43
CA THR A 276 35.08 -31.59 8.08
C THR A 276 36.05 -32.19 7.06
N ALA A 277 37.20 -32.68 7.54
CA ALA A 277 38.14 -33.42 6.69
C ALA A 277 37.50 -34.69 6.09
N HIS A 278 36.56 -35.31 6.81
CA HIS A 278 35.83 -36.49 6.33
C HIS A 278 34.96 -36.16 5.12
N ASP A 279 34.23 -35.04 5.16
CA ASP A 279 33.38 -34.58 4.04
C ASP A 279 34.18 -34.31 2.77
N ILE A 280 35.43 -33.89 2.91
CA ILE A 280 36.34 -33.68 1.79
C ILE A 280 36.86 -35.04 1.29
N ALA A 281 37.29 -35.90 2.19
CA ALA A 281 37.81 -37.23 1.86
C ALA A 281 36.78 -38.13 1.14
N SER A 282 35.50 -38.00 1.47
CA SER A 282 34.41 -38.80 0.89
C SER A 282 34.18 -38.52 -0.60
N VAL A 283 34.66 -37.38 -1.11
CA VAL A 283 34.52 -37.01 -2.53
C VAL A 283 35.49 -37.78 -3.42
N PHE A 284 36.63 -38.21 -2.88
CA PHE A 284 37.68 -38.84 -3.67
C PHE A 284 37.55 -40.37 -3.67
N PRO A 285 37.64 -41.02 -4.85
CA PRO A 285 37.73 -42.48 -4.92
C PRO A 285 39.04 -42.95 -4.27
N SER A 286 39.10 -44.19 -3.80
CA SER A 286 40.25 -44.73 -3.04
C SER A 286 41.60 -44.55 -3.73
N SER A 287 41.64 -44.55 -5.07
CA SER A 287 42.86 -44.35 -5.89
C SER A 287 43.30 -42.89 -6.02
N GLU A 288 42.46 -41.93 -5.63
CA GLU A 288 42.71 -40.49 -5.75
C GLU A 288 42.54 -39.73 -4.42
N LYS A 289 42.52 -40.46 -3.29
CA LYS A 289 42.40 -39.86 -1.96
C LYS A 289 43.65 -39.05 -1.59
N PRO A 290 43.49 -37.85 -1.01
CA PRO A 290 44.59 -37.13 -0.40
C PRO A 290 45.24 -37.96 0.72
N CYS A 291 46.55 -37.88 0.87
CA CYS A 291 47.26 -38.51 1.99
C CYS A 291 47.17 -37.69 3.27
N LEU A 292 47.01 -36.37 3.16
CA LEU A 292 46.76 -35.47 4.27
C LEU A 292 45.76 -34.39 3.83
N ILE A 293 44.82 -34.09 4.73
CA ILE A 293 43.86 -33.00 4.60
C ILE A 293 44.11 -32.07 5.78
N ALA A 294 44.81 -30.97 5.53
CA ALA A 294 45.02 -29.94 6.55
C ALA A 294 43.86 -28.95 6.48
N MET A 295 43.10 -28.83 7.56
CA MET A 295 42.00 -27.86 7.66
C MET A 295 42.54 -26.55 8.21
N GLY A 296 42.25 -25.45 7.53
CA GLY A 296 42.47 -24.10 8.06
C GLY A 296 41.33 -23.67 8.98
N ASP A 297 41.61 -22.62 9.76
CA ASP A 297 40.62 -21.97 10.61
C ASP A 297 39.56 -21.21 9.78
N PRO A 298 38.33 -21.07 10.30
CA PRO A 298 37.34 -20.17 9.72
C PRO A 298 37.84 -18.72 9.66
N ASN A 299 37.39 -17.97 8.65
CA ASN A 299 37.76 -16.55 8.49
C ASN A 299 37.18 -15.62 9.57
N TYR A 300 36.16 -16.04 10.30
CA TYR A 300 35.71 -15.44 11.56
C TYR A 300 34.93 -16.49 12.38
N ASP A 301 34.82 -16.27 13.69
CA ASP A 301 34.00 -17.12 14.56
C ASP A 301 32.53 -16.71 14.46
N MET A 302 31.64 -17.66 14.20
CA MET A 302 30.22 -17.37 14.01
C MET A 302 29.50 -17.41 15.35
N ASP A 303 29.00 -16.27 15.78
CA ASP A 303 27.96 -16.18 16.79
C ASP A 303 26.72 -15.56 16.15
N ILE A 304 25.78 -16.41 15.73
CA ILE A 304 24.59 -15.97 14.99
C ILE A 304 23.81 -14.92 15.77
N GLU A 305 23.72 -15.06 17.09
CA GLU A 305 22.98 -14.14 17.93
C GLU A 305 23.70 -12.78 17.97
N LEU A 306 24.99 -12.78 18.30
CA LEU A 306 25.79 -11.56 18.38
C LEU A 306 25.94 -10.86 17.01
N ASP A 307 26.25 -11.60 15.95
CA ASP A 307 26.36 -11.10 14.58
C ASP A 307 25.04 -10.43 14.16
N SER A 308 23.91 -11.06 14.48
CA SER A 308 22.60 -10.50 14.16
C SER A 308 22.28 -9.24 14.96
N ILE A 309 22.72 -9.15 16.22
CA ILE A 309 22.58 -7.97 17.06
C ILE A 309 23.41 -6.82 16.50
N LEU A 310 24.64 -7.08 16.05
CA LEU A 310 25.51 -6.07 15.45
C LEU A 310 24.91 -5.53 14.14
N VAL A 311 24.41 -6.40 13.25
CA VAL A 311 23.72 -5.95 12.02
C VAL A 311 22.45 -5.18 12.36
N LYS A 312 21.67 -5.62 13.36
CA LYS A 312 20.49 -4.91 13.85
C LYS A 312 20.87 -3.51 14.36
N SER A 313 21.98 -3.38 15.09
CA SER A 313 22.49 -2.09 15.58
C SER A 313 22.84 -1.13 14.44
N MET A 314 23.53 -1.61 13.39
CA MET A 314 23.84 -0.81 12.20
C MET A 314 22.59 -0.25 11.52
N LEU A 315 21.47 -0.99 11.53
CA LEU A 315 20.19 -0.52 11.01
C LEU A 315 19.52 0.50 11.94
N TYR A 316 19.56 0.28 13.27
CA TYR A 316 18.99 1.22 14.25
C TYR A 316 19.63 2.60 14.19
N GLU A 317 20.92 2.68 13.88
CA GLU A 317 21.61 3.96 13.63
C GLU A 317 21.00 4.75 12.47
N LYS A 318 20.31 4.08 11.53
CA LYS A 318 19.62 4.74 10.42
C LYS A 318 18.17 5.09 10.75
N GLY A 319 17.59 4.45 11.76
CA GLY A 319 16.24 4.72 12.23
C GLY A 319 15.61 3.56 13.00
N GLU A 320 14.53 3.88 13.72
CA GLU A 320 13.81 2.90 14.55
C GLU A 320 13.18 1.77 13.71
N LEU A 321 13.32 0.53 14.21
CA LEU A 321 12.77 -0.68 13.60
C LEU A 321 11.45 -1.09 14.26
N GLU A 322 10.40 -1.27 13.44
CA GLU A 322 9.12 -1.89 13.80
C GLU A 322 9.29 -3.42 13.98
N ARG A 323 10.11 -4.05 13.13
CA ARG A 323 10.28 -5.50 13.11
C ARG A 323 11.68 -5.89 12.68
N TRP A 324 12.25 -6.89 13.35
CA TRP A 324 13.50 -7.55 12.96
C TRP A 324 13.31 -9.06 13.04
N SER A 325 13.75 -9.77 12.01
CA SER A 325 13.75 -11.23 12.00
C SER A 325 14.91 -11.75 11.18
N VAL A 326 15.63 -12.72 11.71
CA VAL A 326 16.70 -13.44 11.01
C VAL A 326 16.13 -14.77 10.56
N SER A 327 16.24 -15.07 9.27
CA SER A 327 15.94 -16.40 8.76
C SER A 327 17.23 -17.20 8.74
N ASP A 328 17.33 -18.18 9.62
CA ASP A 328 18.42 -19.13 9.61
C ASP A 328 18.04 -20.38 8.81
N ASN A 329 18.88 -20.69 7.82
CA ASN A 329 18.88 -21.96 7.12
C ASN A 329 20.33 -22.43 7.11
N SER A 330 20.62 -23.45 7.91
CA SER A 330 21.97 -24.01 8.11
C SER A 330 22.64 -24.48 6.83
N THR A 331 21.86 -24.75 5.77
CA THR A 331 22.37 -25.16 4.46
C THR A 331 22.75 -23.99 3.55
N ALA A 332 22.28 -22.77 3.83
CA ALA A 332 22.48 -21.61 2.97
C ALA A 332 23.88 -21.00 3.12
N LYS A 333 24.48 -20.53 2.01
CA LYS A 333 25.79 -19.83 2.02
C LYS A 333 25.77 -18.48 2.75
N ARG A 334 24.60 -17.86 2.89
CA ARG A 334 24.41 -16.53 3.44
C ARG A 334 23.34 -16.53 4.52
N ILE A 335 23.56 -15.78 5.57
CA ILE A 335 22.51 -15.47 6.55
C ILE A 335 21.64 -14.38 5.93
N LYS A 336 20.34 -14.49 6.10
CA LYS A 336 19.37 -13.50 5.61
C LYS A 336 18.58 -12.97 6.79
N ALA A 337 18.35 -11.68 6.80
CA ALA A 337 17.51 -11.02 7.78
C ALA A 337 16.56 -10.04 7.08
N HIS A 338 15.43 -9.80 7.71
CA HIS A 338 14.41 -8.87 7.28
C HIS A 338 14.21 -7.85 8.38
N ALA A 339 14.28 -6.57 8.01
CA ALA A 339 13.97 -5.46 8.89
C ALA A 339 12.81 -4.65 8.31
N THR A 340 11.94 -4.14 9.17
CA THR A 340 10.91 -3.17 8.82
C THR A 340 11.15 -1.93 9.66
N PHE A 341 11.42 -0.80 9.03
CA PHE A 341 11.53 0.49 9.70
C PHE A 341 10.16 1.06 10.04
N VAL A 342 10.11 1.95 11.03
CA VAL A 342 8.91 2.76 11.30
C VAL A 342 8.67 3.72 10.13
N ASP A 343 9.73 4.37 9.63
CA ASP A 343 9.70 5.33 8.53
C ASP A 343 10.30 4.76 7.22
N LYS A 344 9.69 5.11 6.09
CA LYS A 344 10.14 4.69 4.75
C LYS A 344 11.50 5.30 4.37
N SER A 345 11.77 6.54 4.77
CA SER A 345 13.02 7.24 4.48
C SER A 345 14.23 6.52 5.09
N HIS A 346 14.11 6.03 6.34
CA HIS A 346 15.15 5.25 7.00
C HIS A 346 15.48 3.95 6.26
N ALA A 347 14.46 3.25 5.74
CA ALA A 347 14.67 2.05 4.92
C ALA A 347 15.45 2.36 3.63
N GLN A 348 15.15 3.48 2.97
CA GLN A 348 15.84 3.91 1.77
C GLN A 348 17.30 4.30 2.06
N VAL A 349 17.54 5.08 3.14
CA VAL A 349 18.88 5.47 3.58
C VAL A 349 19.70 4.26 4.00
N ALA A 350 19.11 3.30 4.72
CA ALA A 350 19.77 2.06 5.11
C ALA A 350 20.20 1.26 3.88
N ALA A 351 19.31 1.09 2.90
CA ALA A 351 19.64 0.37 1.67
C ALA A 351 20.72 1.08 0.84
N SER A 352 20.76 2.42 0.79
CA SER A 352 21.78 3.14 0.02
C SER A 352 23.12 3.26 0.74
N SER A 353 23.14 3.36 2.07
CA SER A 353 24.35 3.62 2.86
C SER A 353 25.04 2.38 3.41
N LEU A 354 24.29 1.31 3.71
CA LEU A 354 24.84 0.08 4.30
C LEU A 354 25.07 -1.04 3.28
N ASN A 355 24.62 -0.88 2.05
CA ASN A 355 24.83 -1.90 1.05
C ASN A 355 26.31 -1.96 0.64
N GLN A 356 26.89 -3.15 0.72
CA GLN A 356 28.30 -3.45 0.49
C GLN A 356 29.29 -2.85 1.49
N THR A 357 28.84 -2.39 2.66
CA THR A 357 29.74 -1.96 3.74
C THR A 357 30.39 -3.14 4.45
N GLU A 358 31.53 -2.92 5.08
CA GLU A 358 32.22 -3.93 5.90
C GLU A 358 31.42 -4.30 7.15
N LEU A 359 31.59 -5.53 7.63
CA LEU A 359 30.95 -6.02 8.84
C LEU A 359 31.85 -5.81 10.06
N PRO A 360 31.30 -5.44 11.23
CA PRO A 360 32.09 -5.19 12.43
C PRO A 360 32.80 -6.45 12.97
N PHE A 361 32.24 -7.63 12.69
CA PHE A 361 32.79 -8.94 13.10
C PHE A 361 33.57 -9.64 11.97
N ASN A 362 33.61 -9.08 10.76
CA ASN A 362 34.38 -9.61 9.65
C ASN A 362 34.79 -8.49 8.70
N SER A 363 36.04 -8.00 8.86
CA SER A 363 36.61 -6.93 8.05
C SER A 363 36.69 -7.24 6.55
N THR A 364 36.76 -8.52 6.18
CA THR A 364 36.74 -8.94 4.76
C THR A 364 35.32 -9.19 4.24
N GLY A 365 34.35 -9.29 5.15
CA GLY A 365 32.96 -9.60 4.88
C GLY A 365 32.15 -8.35 4.59
N LYS A 366 31.25 -8.45 3.61
CA LYS A 366 30.35 -7.35 3.26
C LYS A 366 28.92 -7.63 3.73
N LEU A 367 28.29 -6.59 4.26
CA LEU A 367 26.85 -6.54 4.46
C LEU A 367 26.19 -6.15 3.15
N PHE A 368 25.10 -6.80 2.78
CA PHE A 368 24.30 -6.43 1.63
C PHE A 368 22.90 -6.07 2.11
N VAL A 369 22.45 -4.87 1.76
CA VAL A 369 21.16 -4.33 2.20
C VAL A 369 20.39 -3.92 0.96
N GLN A 370 19.23 -4.54 0.77
CA GLN A 370 18.39 -4.32 -0.40
C GLN A 370 17.02 -3.86 0.07
N LEU A 371 16.49 -2.82 -0.56
CA LEU A 371 15.13 -2.37 -0.28
C LEU A 371 14.12 -3.37 -0.86
N ILE A 372 13.15 -3.75 -0.04
CA ILE A 372 12.05 -4.63 -0.45
C ILE A 372 10.81 -3.78 -0.66
N THR A 373 10.26 -3.87 -1.87
CA THR A 373 8.95 -3.29 -2.19
C THR A 373 7.90 -4.36 -1.93
N SER A 374 6.93 -4.06 -1.07
CA SER A 374 5.84 -4.99 -0.79
C SER A 374 4.48 -4.33 -0.95
N VAL A 375 3.49 -5.10 -1.40
CA VAL A 375 2.11 -4.65 -1.57
C VAL A 375 1.16 -5.65 -0.94
N LYS A 376 0.13 -5.14 -0.25
CA LYS A 376 -0.91 -5.96 0.39
C LYS A 376 -2.28 -5.64 -0.20
N PHE A 377 -3.06 -6.68 -0.50
CA PHE A 377 -4.43 -6.61 -0.98
C PHE A 377 -5.36 -7.28 0.02
N LYS A 378 -6.48 -6.63 0.34
CA LYS A 378 -7.56 -7.22 1.11
C LYS A 378 -8.63 -7.73 0.16
N VAL A 379 -8.83 -9.03 0.11
CA VAL A 379 -9.75 -9.70 -0.81
C VAL A 379 -10.76 -10.51 -0.01
N SER A 380 -12.03 -10.54 -0.43
CA SER A 380 -13.02 -11.40 0.24
C SER A 380 -12.67 -12.88 0.04
N VAL A 381 -12.97 -13.72 1.02
CA VAL A 381 -12.70 -15.17 0.94
C VAL A 381 -13.43 -15.80 -0.26
N ARG A 382 -14.65 -15.33 -0.55
CA ARG A 382 -15.44 -15.77 -1.73
C ARG A 382 -14.70 -15.49 -3.05
N VAL A 383 -14.23 -14.26 -3.25
CA VAL A 383 -13.49 -13.89 -4.47
C VAL A 383 -12.15 -14.62 -4.54
N TYR A 384 -11.40 -14.67 -3.43
CA TYR A 384 -10.11 -15.37 -3.42
C TYR A 384 -10.24 -16.83 -3.84
N ASN A 385 -11.27 -17.53 -3.33
CA ASN A 385 -11.49 -18.93 -3.66
C ASN A 385 -11.81 -19.14 -5.14
N SER A 386 -12.56 -18.24 -5.79
CA SER A 386 -12.87 -18.37 -7.22
C SER A 386 -11.67 -18.07 -8.12
N VAL A 387 -10.80 -17.14 -7.74
CA VAL A 387 -9.63 -16.75 -8.56
C VAL A 387 -8.32 -17.44 -8.18
N LYS A 388 -8.31 -18.27 -7.14
CA LYS A 388 -7.10 -18.94 -6.61
C LYS A 388 -6.30 -19.66 -7.69
N LYS A 389 -6.97 -20.40 -8.58
CA LYS A 389 -6.32 -21.14 -9.68
C LYS A 389 -5.57 -20.20 -10.63
N SER A 390 -6.18 -19.07 -10.99
CA SER A 390 -5.57 -18.05 -11.84
C SER A 390 -4.37 -17.39 -11.19
N ILE A 391 -4.41 -17.16 -9.87
CA ILE A 391 -3.26 -16.67 -9.10
C ILE A 391 -2.14 -17.73 -9.07
N ASP A 392 -2.49 -18.98 -8.79
CA ASP A 392 -1.53 -20.08 -8.67
C ASP A 392 -0.75 -20.33 -9.98
N ALA A 393 -1.37 -20.11 -11.13
CA ALA A 393 -0.72 -20.20 -12.45
C ALA A 393 0.48 -19.24 -12.61
N HIS A 394 0.47 -18.09 -11.94
CA HIS A 394 1.52 -17.08 -12.04
C HIS A 394 2.66 -17.25 -11.02
N LYS A 395 2.47 -18.09 -9.99
CA LYS A 395 3.45 -18.26 -8.89
C LYS A 395 4.83 -18.71 -9.37
N SER A 396 4.90 -19.58 -10.37
CA SER A 396 6.16 -20.10 -10.90
C SER A 396 6.97 -19.01 -11.61
N GLN A 397 6.31 -18.17 -12.40
CA GLN A 397 6.91 -17.01 -13.06
C GLN A 397 7.39 -15.98 -12.03
N TRP A 398 6.55 -15.61 -11.06
CA TRP A 398 6.93 -14.69 -10.00
C TRP A 398 8.14 -15.18 -9.21
N SER A 399 8.18 -16.47 -8.87
CA SER A 399 9.33 -17.07 -8.17
C SER A 399 10.63 -16.97 -8.98
N ARG A 400 10.58 -17.22 -10.30
CA ARG A 400 11.75 -17.05 -11.21
C ARG A 400 12.22 -15.59 -11.31
N GLN A 401 11.30 -14.64 -11.11
CA GLN A 401 11.56 -13.21 -11.06
C GLN A 401 11.93 -12.71 -9.65
N PHE A 402 12.17 -13.61 -8.69
CA PHE A 402 12.46 -13.30 -7.29
C PHE A 402 11.35 -12.49 -6.58
N ILE A 403 10.11 -12.59 -7.08
CA ILE A 403 8.92 -12.05 -6.46
C ILE A 403 8.31 -13.13 -5.58
N HIS A 404 8.12 -12.80 -4.31
CA HIS A 404 7.48 -13.66 -3.34
C HIS A 404 6.01 -13.27 -3.16
N TYR A 405 5.12 -14.24 -3.43
CA TYR A 405 3.69 -14.12 -3.15
C TYR A 405 3.34 -14.94 -1.90
N SER A 406 2.55 -14.36 -1.00
CA SER A 406 1.97 -15.05 0.15
C SER A 406 0.51 -14.68 0.36
N ALA A 407 -0.29 -15.64 0.81
CA ALA A 407 -1.67 -15.43 1.23
C ALA A 407 -1.75 -15.70 2.73
N LEU A 408 -1.97 -14.64 3.52
CA LEU A 408 -2.06 -14.71 4.98
C LEU A 408 -3.35 -15.46 5.40
N PRO A 409 -3.40 -16.05 6.61
CA PRO A 409 -4.61 -16.69 7.13
C PRO A 409 -5.84 -15.77 7.12
N GLU A 410 -7.02 -16.38 7.06
CA GLU A 410 -8.30 -15.66 7.03
C GLU A 410 -8.52 -14.84 8.30
N ARG A 411 -9.03 -13.62 8.13
CA ARG A 411 -9.47 -12.76 9.22
C ARG A 411 -10.89 -12.30 8.94
N GLY A 412 -11.87 -13.03 9.48
CA GLY A 412 -13.28 -12.86 9.15
C GLY A 412 -13.55 -13.22 7.68
N PHE A 413 -14.34 -12.40 6.98
CA PHE A 413 -14.70 -12.64 5.57
C PHE A 413 -13.61 -12.25 4.55
N ASN A 414 -12.41 -11.88 5.01
CA ASN A 414 -11.34 -11.39 4.15
C ASN A 414 -10.04 -12.15 4.35
N ARG A 415 -9.24 -12.18 3.30
CA ARG A 415 -7.86 -12.68 3.26
C ARG A 415 -6.92 -11.58 2.78
N ILE A 416 -5.70 -11.55 3.31
CA ILE A 416 -4.68 -10.60 2.87
C ILE A 416 -3.71 -11.30 1.93
N LEU A 417 -3.61 -10.81 0.70
CA LEU A 417 -2.61 -11.26 -0.28
C LEU A 417 -1.43 -10.30 -0.25
N LYS A 418 -0.20 -10.80 -0.23
CA LYS A 418 1.02 -10.00 -0.21
C LYS A 418 1.92 -10.39 -1.38
N ILE A 419 2.39 -9.39 -2.11
CA ILE A 419 3.48 -9.52 -3.10
C ILE A 419 4.67 -8.74 -2.56
N GLU A 420 5.88 -9.30 -2.63
CA GLU A 420 7.11 -8.60 -2.26
C GLU A 420 8.27 -8.97 -3.19
N GLY A 421 9.19 -8.04 -3.40
CA GLY A 421 10.38 -8.26 -4.22
C GLY A 421 11.39 -7.12 -4.12
N GLU A 422 12.60 -7.37 -4.58
CA GLU A 422 13.70 -6.39 -4.64
C GLU A 422 13.56 -5.46 -5.85
N ASP A 423 13.17 -6.02 -7.01
CA ASP A 423 12.97 -5.27 -8.24
C ASP A 423 11.60 -4.61 -8.27
N ARG A 424 11.58 -3.28 -8.20
CA ARG A 424 10.36 -2.47 -8.20
C ARG A 424 9.52 -2.66 -9.47
N GLN A 425 10.14 -2.75 -10.64
CA GLN A 425 9.40 -2.84 -11.90
C GLN A 425 8.72 -4.21 -12.03
N LEU A 426 9.43 -5.27 -11.65
CA LEU A 426 8.87 -6.62 -11.62
C LEU A 426 7.73 -6.72 -10.58
N VAL A 427 7.90 -6.13 -9.40
CA VAL A 427 6.82 -6.08 -8.40
C VAL A 427 5.62 -5.28 -8.92
N ALA A 428 5.82 -4.18 -9.68
CA ALA A 428 4.75 -3.41 -10.30
C ALA A 428 3.98 -4.23 -11.35
N GLN A 429 4.69 -5.02 -12.16
CA GLN A 429 4.08 -5.92 -13.11
C GLN A 429 3.23 -6.98 -12.41
N ALA A 430 3.79 -7.67 -11.40
CA ALA A 430 3.08 -8.68 -10.64
C ALA A 430 1.87 -8.11 -9.87
N LYS A 431 2.01 -6.89 -9.35
CA LYS A 431 0.92 -6.12 -8.74
C LYS A 431 -0.23 -5.93 -9.75
N ARG A 432 0.03 -5.42 -10.95
CA ARG A 432 -1.00 -5.23 -11.99
C ARG A 432 -1.68 -6.55 -12.37
N THR A 433 -0.90 -7.61 -12.55
CA THR A 433 -1.44 -8.95 -12.83
C THR A 433 -2.38 -9.40 -11.72
N LEU A 434 -1.96 -9.28 -10.45
CA LEU A 434 -2.81 -9.67 -9.32
C LEU A 434 -4.04 -8.76 -9.19
N GLU A 435 -3.89 -7.44 -9.36
CA GLU A 435 -4.98 -6.47 -9.36
C GLU A 435 -6.05 -6.84 -10.38
N ASN A 436 -5.66 -7.07 -11.64
CA ASN A 436 -6.59 -7.47 -12.70
C ASN A 436 -7.38 -8.74 -12.34
N ILE A 437 -6.73 -9.73 -11.71
CA ILE A 437 -7.38 -10.96 -11.28
C ILE A 437 -8.39 -10.69 -10.15
N ILE A 438 -8.03 -9.87 -9.16
CA ILE A 438 -8.86 -9.64 -7.95
C ILE A 438 -9.89 -8.52 -8.10
N THR A 439 -9.82 -7.68 -9.14
CA THR A 439 -10.85 -6.69 -9.48
C THR A 439 -12.00 -7.29 -10.28
N GLY A 440 -11.76 -8.45 -10.91
CA GLY A 440 -12.74 -9.15 -11.73
C GLY A 440 -13.02 -8.44 -13.05
N THR A 441 -13.80 -9.10 -13.90
CA THR A 441 -14.17 -8.58 -15.22
C THR A 441 -15.50 -7.86 -15.13
N VAL A 442 -15.59 -6.65 -15.69
CA VAL A 442 -16.87 -5.94 -15.82
C VAL A 442 -17.70 -6.63 -16.88
N MET A 443 -18.94 -6.96 -16.54
CA MET A 443 -19.86 -7.66 -17.44
C MET A 443 -20.50 -6.66 -18.40
N THR A 444 -20.12 -6.76 -19.67
CA THR A 444 -20.60 -5.91 -20.77
C THR A 444 -21.19 -6.75 -21.89
N MET A 445 -22.19 -6.22 -22.59
CA MET A 445 -22.75 -6.77 -23.83
C MET A 445 -22.72 -5.68 -24.91
N ASP A 446 -22.17 -5.96 -26.08
CA ASP A 446 -22.02 -4.98 -27.18
C ASP A 446 -21.36 -3.65 -26.76
N GLY A 447 -20.39 -3.72 -25.83
CA GLY A 447 -19.70 -2.55 -25.28
C GLY A 447 -20.49 -1.73 -24.25
N LYS A 448 -21.69 -2.19 -23.83
CA LYS A 448 -22.50 -1.54 -22.80
C LYS A 448 -22.53 -2.37 -21.51
N ASN A 449 -22.50 -1.70 -20.36
CA ASN A 449 -22.61 -2.37 -19.06
C ASN A 449 -23.95 -3.10 -18.92
N ILE A 450 -23.90 -4.37 -18.53
CA ILE A 450 -25.10 -5.13 -18.21
C ILE A 450 -25.58 -4.63 -16.85
N TRP A 451 -26.68 -3.87 -16.82
CA TRP A 451 -27.23 -3.34 -15.57
C TRP A 451 -28.72 -3.07 -15.64
N TYR A 452 -29.36 -3.13 -14.47
CA TYR A 452 -30.75 -2.74 -14.30
C TYR A 452 -30.99 -2.15 -12.90
N SER A 453 -31.50 -0.92 -12.85
CA SER A 453 -31.70 -0.13 -11.63
C SER A 453 -32.67 -0.81 -10.63
N ASN A 454 -33.69 -1.53 -11.12
CA ASN A 454 -34.69 -2.20 -10.27
C ASN A 454 -34.26 -3.58 -9.74
N LEU A 455 -33.03 -4.04 -10.03
CA LEU A 455 -32.48 -5.29 -9.47
C LEU A 455 -32.37 -5.25 -7.93
N LYS A 456 -32.55 -4.10 -7.27
CA LYS A 456 -32.48 -3.97 -5.80
C LYS A 456 -33.64 -4.62 -5.04
N ILE A 457 -34.77 -4.95 -5.69
CA ILE A 457 -36.04 -5.14 -4.96
C ILE A 457 -36.55 -6.60 -4.93
N SER A 458 -36.10 -7.48 -5.84
CA SER A 458 -36.68 -8.84 -5.96
C SER A 458 -35.80 -9.95 -5.37
N LYS A 459 -36.30 -10.63 -4.31
CA LYS A 459 -35.72 -11.89 -3.81
C LYS A 459 -35.54 -12.94 -4.91
N ASN A 460 -36.36 -12.92 -5.96
CA ASN A 460 -36.27 -13.83 -7.09
C ASN A 460 -35.05 -13.56 -7.98
N ALA A 461 -34.75 -12.28 -8.24
CA ALA A 461 -33.56 -11.90 -9.00
C ALA A 461 -32.26 -12.31 -8.29
N TYR A 462 -32.21 -12.18 -6.96
CA TYR A 462 -31.06 -12.64 -6.17
C TYR A 462 -30.87 -14.18 -6.23
N ARG A 463 -31.95 -14.96 -6.15
CA ARG A 463 -31.88 -16.43 -6.31
C ARG A 463 -31.41 -16.83 -7.70
N LYS A 464 -31.87 -16.14 -8.76
CA LYS A 464 -31.39 -16.38 -10.13
C LYS A 464 -29.90 -16.05 -10.29
N LEU A 465 -29.43 -14.94 -9.70
CA LEU A 465 -28.00 -14.62 -9.66
C LEU A 465 -27.18 -15.70 -8.94
N GLN A 466 -27.64 -16.19 -7.79
CA GLN A 466 -26.99 -17.29 -7.08
C GLN A 466 -26.96 -18.58 -7.91
N LYS A 467 -28.01 -18.84 -8.68
CA LYS A 467 -28.05 -19.99 -9.60
C LYS A 467 -27.01 -19.84 -10.72
N ILE A 468 -26.88 -18.66 -11.33
CA ILE A 468 -25.84 -18.38 -12.33
C ILE A 468 -24.44 -18.56 -11.71
N GLU A 469 -24.22 -18.04 -10.49
CA GLU A 469 -22.95 -18.23 -9.76
C GLU A 469 -22.63 -19.73 -9.56
N GLN A 470 -23.63 -20.53 -9.17
CA GLN A 470 -23.47 -21.96 -8.90
C GLN A 470 -23.25 -22.77 -10.19
N ASP A 471 -24.05 -22.53 -11.23
CA ASP A 471 -24.02 -23.31 -12.47
C ASP A 471 -22.72 -23.07 -13.25
N LEU A 472 -22.18 -21.85 -13.20
CA LEU A 472 -20.96 -21.46 -13.90
C LEU A 472 -19.71 -21.48 -12.99
N GLU A 473 -19.87 -21.80 -11.71
CA GLU A 473 -18.85 -21.67 -10.65
C GLU A 473 -18.11 -20.32 -10.70
N VAL A 474 -18.85 -19.23 -10.94
CA VAL A 474 -18.35 -17.86 -10.93
C VAL A 474 -18.87 -17.12 -9.70
N VAL A 475 -18.16 -16.09 -9.26
CA VAL A 475 -18.68 -15.16 -8.26
C VAL A 475 -19.08 -13.88 -8.98
N ILE A 476 -20.27 -13.36 -8.72
CA ILE A 476 -20.81 -12.14 -9.33
C ILE A 476 -21.04 -11.12 -8.21
N ILE A 477 -20.29 -10.02 -8.27
CA ILE A 477 -20.44 -8.89 -7.38
C ILE A 477 -21.18 -7.78 -8.11
N ARG A 478 -22.21 -7.25 -7.47
CA ARG A 478 -22.93 -6.08 -7.94
C ARG A 478 -22.20 -4.83 -7.48
N ASP A 479 -21.64 -4.09 -8.41
CA ASP A 479 -21.14 -2.74 -8.15
C ASP A 479 -22.28 -1.75 -8.39
N ILE A 480 -23.08 -1.55 -7.34
CA ILE A 480 -24.23 -0.63 -7.37
C ILE A 480 -23.77 0.80 -7.68
N ARG A 481 -22.56 1.16 -7.23
CA ARG A 481 -22.00 2.49 -7.43
C ARG A 481 -21.57 2.67 -8.88
N ALA A 482 -20.89 1.70 -9.46
CA ALA A 482 -20.48 1.75 -10.87
C ALA A 482 -21.58 1.31 -11.86
N SER A 483 -22.79 1.00 -11.38
CA SER A 483 -23.90 0.46 -12.17
C SER A 483 -23.47 -0.70 -13.08
N ASN A 484 -22.72 -1.66 -12.53
CA ASN A 484 -22.28 -2.83 -13.30
C ASN A 484 -22.22 -4.10 -12.44
N PHE A 485 -22.11 -5.25 -13.12
CA PHE A 485 -21.72 -6.50 -12.49
C PHE A 485 -20.24 -6.77 -12.74
N ARG A 486 -19.52 -7.20 -11.71
CA ARG A 486 -18.18 -7.76 -11.82
C ARG A 486 -18.25 -9.25 -11.59
N ALA A 487 -17.73 -10.04 -12.51
CA ALA A 487 -17.65 -11.48 -12.34
C ALA A 487 -16.20 -11.96 -12.16
N PHE A 488 -16.05 -13.02 -11.38
CA PHE A 488 -14.77 -13.60 -10.99
C PHE A 488 -14.81 -15.10 -11.24
N GLY A 489 -13.89 -15.58 -12.08
CA GLY A 489 -13.81 -16.98 -12.46
C GLY A 489 -12.98 -17.17 -13.73
N PRO A 490 -12.97 -18.38 -14.30
CA PRO A 490 -12.32 -18.69 -15.57
C PRO A 490 -12.88 -17.88 -16.74
N GLU A 491 -12.02 -17.38 -17.65
CA GLU A 491 -12.42 -16.49 -18.76
C GLU A 491 -13.51 -17.09 -19.66
N ASP A 492 -13.44 -18.39 -19.93
CA ASP A 492 -14.43 -19.15 -20.71
C ASP A 492 -15.84 -19.11 -20.10
N ARG A 493 -15.92 -19.05 -18.77
CA ARG A 493 -17.20 -19.02 -18.04
C ARG A 493 -17.73 -17.61 -17.82
N LEU A 494 -16.86 -16.60 -17.84
CA LEU A 494 -17.25 -15.19 -17.72
C LEU A 494 -18.11 -14.74 -18.91
N ALA A 495 -17.80 -15.22 -20.13
CA ALA A 495 -18.62 -14.94 -21.30
C ALA A 495 -20.04 -15.50 -21.15
N GLN A 496 -20.17 -16.76 -20.72
CA GLN A 496 -21.46 -17.40 -20.46
C GLN A 496 -22.24 -16.68 -19.33
N ALA A 497 -21.53 -16.18 -18.31
CA ALA A 497 -22.14 -15.42 -17.24
C ALA A 497 -22.69 -14.07 -17.74
N ALA A 498 -22.00 -13.40 -18.68
CA ALA A 498 -22.49 -12.17 -19.30
C ALA A 498 -23.80 -12.43 -20.08
N ASP A 499 -23.86 -13.49 -20.88
CA ASP A 499 -25.07 -13.88 -21.61
C ASP A 499 -26.25 -14.16 -20.64
N ALA A 500 -26.00 -14.96 -19.60
CA ALA A 500 -27.01 -15.30 -18.60
C ALA A 500 -27.50 -14.06 -17.80
N LEU A 501 -26.58 -13.13 -17.49
CA LEU A 501 -26.93 -11.86 -16.83
C LEU A 501 -27.77 -10.97 -17.75
N GLN A 502 -27.44 -10.90 -19.04
CA GLN A 502 -28.20 -10.12 -20.01
C GLN A 502 -29.63 -10.67 -20.17
N GLN A 503 -29.78 -11.99 -20.26
CA GLN A 503 -31.09 -12.65 -20.29
C GLN A 503 -31.89 -12.32 -19.02
N LEU A 504 -31.28 -12.43 -17.84
CA LEU A 504 -31.92 -12.07 -16.57
C LEU A 504 -32.38 -10.61 -16.54
N VAL A 505 -31.55 -9.68 -17.03
CA VAL A 505 -31.91 -8.26 -17.12
C VAL A 505 -33.08 -8.04 -18.07
N ASN A 506 -33.08 -8.71 -19.23
CA ASN A 506 -34.16 -8.58 -20.22
C ASN A 506 -35.49 -9.13 -19.67
N GLU A 507 -35.46 -10.27 -18.96
CA GLU A 507 -36.65 -10.84 -18.29
C GLU A 507 -37.23 -9.86 -17.25
N LEU A 508 -36.37 -9.23 -16.44
CA LEU A 508 -36.80 -8.28 -15.42
C LEU A 508 -37.39 -7.01 -16.05
N LYS A 509 -36.76 -6.49 -17.12
CA LYS A 509 -37.30 -5.37 -17.91
C LYS A 509 -38.69 -5.70 -18.46
N ALA A 510 -38.86 -6.88 -19.07
CA ALA A 510 -40.14 -7.31 -19.62
C ALA A 510 -41.24 -7.42 -18.55
N GLY A 511 -40.90 -7.90 -17.35
CA GLY A 511 -41.81 -7.96 -16.20
C GLY A 511 -42.26 -6.58 -15.72
N ASP A 512 -41.34 -5.62 -15.61
CA ASP A 512 -41.66 -4.25 -15.19
C ASP A 512 -42.49 -3.50 -16.24
N HIS A 513 -42.25 -3.73 -17.53
CA HIS A 513 -43.10 -3.21 -18.61
C HIS A 513 -44.52 -3.78 -18.57
N ALA A 514 -44.68 -5.05 -18.18
CA ALA A 514 -45.99 -5.65 -17.98
C ALA A 514 -46.73 -5.07 -16.77
N MET A 515 -46.03 -4.75 -15.67
CA MET A 515 -46.64 -4.09 -14.50
C MET A 515 -46.98 -2.61 -14.75
N LYS A 516 -46.15 -1.87 -15.51
CA LYS A 516 -46.45 -0.47 -15.89
C LYS A 516 -47.62 -0.36 -16.88
N LYS A 517 -47.83 -1.34 -17.77
CA LYS A 517 -49.01 -1.40 -18.65
C LYS A 517 -50.34 -1.61 -17.90
N ALA A 518 -50.30 -2.09 -16.64
CA ALA A 518 -51.47 -2.26 -15.80
C ALA A 518 -51.82 -1.02 -14.95
N ALA A 519 -50.94 -0.02 -14.90
CA ALA A 519 -51.21 1.27 -14.28
C ALA A 519 -51.76 2.25 -15.33
N VAL A 520 -53.02 2.66 -15.17
CA VAL A 520 -53.72 3.60 -16.06
C VAL A 520 -52.95 4.93 -16.18
N PRO A 521 -52.76 5.51 -17.38
CA PRO A 521 -52.13 6.82 -17.51
C PRO A 521 -53.10 7.89 -16.98
N VAL A 522 -52.76 8.50 -15.84
CA VAL A 522 -53.38 9.75 -15.40
C VAL A 522 -52.89 10.84 -16.34
N LYS A 523 -53.82 11.39 -17.14
CA LYS A 523 -53.58 12.60 -17.95
C LYS A 523 -53.29 13.78 -17.02
N THR A 524 -52.03 14.20 -16.93
CA THR A 524 -51.68 15.52 -16.40
C THR A 524 -51.68 16.54 -17.55
N LYS A 525 -52.24 17.71 -17.25
CA LYS A 525 -52.51 18.82 -18.18
C LYS A 525 -51.22 19.50 -18.65
N ASN A 526 -51.22 19.91 -19.93
CA ASN A 526 -50.23 20.73 -20.60
C ASN A 526 -49.79 21.98 -19.80
N LEU A 527 -48.54 21.99 -19.32
CA LEU A 527 -47.69 23.16 -19.17
C LEU A 527 -46.32 22.78 -19.79
N GLY A 528 -45.70 23.70 -20.53
CA GLY A 528 -44.63 23.48 -21.53
C GLY A 528 -43.67 22.30 -21.28
N THR A 529 -43.68 21.33 -22.19
CA THR A 529 -42.94 20.06 -22.15
C THR A 529 -41.62 20.10 -22.93
N ASP A 530 -41.19 21.27 -23.38
CA ASP A 530 -40.05 21.39 -24.29
C ASP A 530 -38.73 21.42 -23.51
N CYS A 531 -37.75 20.69 -24.02
CA CYS A 531 -36.42 20.62 -23.48
C CYS A 531 -35.70 21.98 -23.59
N SER A 532 -35.10 22.42 -22.49
CA SER A 532 -34.41 23.71 -22.39
C SER A 532 -33.12 23.83 -23.22
N VAL A 533 -32.67 22.73 -23.86
CA VAL A 533 -31.44 22.67 -24.66
C VAL A 533 -31.73 22.46 -26.15
N CYS A 534 -32.53 21.44 -26.49
CA CYS A 534 -32.83 21.13 -27.89
C CYS A 534 -34.12 21.80 -28.40
N PHE A 535 -34.90 22.42 -27.51
CA PHE A 535 -36.18 23.08 -27.81
C PHE A 535 -37.23 22.17 -28.49
N GLY A 536 -37.09 20.86 -28.35
CA GLY A 536 -38.08 19.86 -28.77
C GLY A 536 -38.79 19.24 -27.57
N GLU A 537 -39.86 18.48 -27.83
CA GLU A 537 -40.62 17.76 -26.79
C GLU A 537 -39.70 16.80 -26.02
N ALA A 538 -39.71 16.88 -24.69
CA ALA A 538 -38.76 16.16 -23.87
C ALA A 538 -39.12 14.67 -23.74
N GLU A 539 -38.37 13.81 -24.46
CA GLU A 539 -38.38 12.36 -24.24
C GLU A 539 -37.76 12.02 -22.87
N GLU A 540 -38.47 11.20 -22.07
CA GLU A 540 -38.09 10.85 -20.69
C GLU A 540 -37.70 12.09 -19.87
N SER A 541 -38.65 13.03 -19.78
CA SER A 541 -38.41 14.35 -19.19
C SER A 541 -37.82 14.29 -17.78
N LEU A 542 -36.74 15.04 -17.58
CA LEU A 542 -36.11 15.28 -16.29
C LEU A 542 -36.38 16.73 -15.89
N GLU A 543 -36.97 16.92 -14.72
CA GLU A 543 -37.22 18.25 -14.16
C GLU A 543 -36.19 18.54 -13.06
N THR A 544 -35.59 19.73 -13.14
CA THR A 544 -34.61 20.21 -12.15
C THR A 544 -35.27 21.00 -11.03
N SER A 545 -34.58 21.22 -9.91
CA SER A 545 -35.09 22.04 -8.78
C SER A 545 -35.25 23.53 -9.10
N CYS A 546 -34.84 23.99 -10.28
CA CYS A 546 -35.17 25.31 -10.84
C CYS A 546 -36.45 25.31 -11.69
N GLY A 547 -37.09 24.15 -11.92
CA GLY A 547 -38.29 24.01 -12.74
C GLY A 547 -38.01 23.86 -14.24
N HIS A 548 -36.75 23.74 -14.65
CA HIS A 548 -36.37 23.55 -16.05
C HIS A 548 -36.39 22.07 -16.44
N ILE A 549 -36.95 21.80 -17.63
CA ILE A 549 -37.13 20.46 -18.18
C ILE A 549 -36.05 20.17 -19.23
N TYR A 550 -35.55 18.93 -19.22
CA TYR A 550 -34.54 18.43 -20.13
C TYR A 550 -34.90 17.03 -20.66
N CYS A 551 -34.52 16.72 -21.90
CA CYS A 551 -34.37 15.32 -22.31
C CYS A 551 -33.22 14.68 -21.52
N ASN A 552 -33.31 13.37 -21.27
CA ASN A 552 -32.24 12.61 -20.60
C ASN A 552 -30.85 12.89 -21.19
N ILE A 553 -30.70 12.75 -22.52
CA ILE A 553 -29.42 12.99 -23.23
C ILE A 553 -28.96 14.44 -23.08
N CYS A 554 -29.88 15.41 -23.19
CA CYS A 554 -29.54 16.83 -23.06
C CYS A 554 -29.05 17.17 -21.65
N PHE A 555 -29.69 16.59 -20.63
CA PHE A 555 -29.27 16.76 -19.24
C PHE A 555 -27.89 16.14 -18.99
N VAL A 556 -27.64 14.92 -19.50
CA VAL A 556 -26.33 14.27 -19.42
C VAL A 556 -25.24 15.11 -20.06
N ASN A 557 -25.46 15.60 -21.29
CA ASN A 557 -24.49 16.42 -22.00
C ASN A 557 -24.22 17.75 -21.28
N MET A 558 -25.26 18.37 -20.70
CA MET A 558 -25.12 19.57 -19.86
C MET A 558 -24.28 19.28 -18.61
N CYS A 559 -24.49 18.15 -17.94
CA CYS A 559 -23.69 17.78 -16.77
C CYS A 559 -22.23 17.49 -17.14
N GLN A 560 -21.99 16.85 -18.30
CA GLN A 560 -20.64 16.58 -18.82
C GLN A 560 -19.91 17.86 -19.28
N SER A 561 -20.65 18.86 -19.75
CA SER A 561 -20.09 20.14 -20.19
C SER A 561 -19.81 21.14 -19.07
N GLY A 562 -19.99 20.73 -17.80
CA GLY A 562 -19.85 21.55 -16.59
C GLY A 562 -18.85 22.70 -16.74
N GLU A 563 -19.34 23.93 -16.58
CA GLU A 563 -18.54 25.12 -16.86
C GLU A 563 -17.38 25.27 -15.87
N LEU A 564 -16.17 25.46 -16.39
CA LEU A 564 -15.04 25.99 -15.63
C LEU A 564 -15.01 27.52 -15.76
N ARG A 565 -15.74 28.22 -14.90
CA ARG A 565 -15.51 29.65 -14.69
C ARG A 565 -14.62 29.80 -13.45
N SER A 566 -13.48 30.48 -13.62
CA SER A 566 -12.55 30.84 -12.54
C SER A 566 -11.78 29.72 -11.82
N GLY A 567 -11.79 28.48 -12.35
CA GLY A 567 -10.90 27.40 -11.89
C GLY A 567 -11.58 26.19 -11.26
N ASP A 568 -12.89 26.28 -10.97
CA ASP A 568 -13.65 25.20 -10.32
C ASP A 568 -14.76 24.68 -11.23
N PHE A 569 -14.77 23.35 -11.44
CA PHE A 569 -15.82 22.63 -12.15
C PHE A 569 -17.13 22.72 -11.35
N SER A 570 -18.23 23.11 -12.00
CA SER A 570 -19.54 23.12 -11.37
C SER A 570 -20.67 22.96 -12.40
N ILE A 571 -21.58 22.04 -12.13
CA ILE A 571 -22.78 21.82 -12.92
C ILE A 571 -23.84 22.84 -12.56
N ARG A 572 -24.29 23.59 -13.57
CA ARG A 572 -25.29 24.64 -13.46
C ARG A 572 -26.40 24.40 -14.48
N CYS A 573 -27.61 24.81 -14.11
CA CYS A 573 -28.74 24.84 -15.03
C CYS A 573 -28.50 25.85 -16.16
N VAL A 574 -28.66 25.38 -17.40
CA VAL A 574 -28.57 26.21 -18.62
C VAL A 574 -29.95 26.64 -19.16
N GLY A 575 -30.99 26.48 -18.34
CA GLY A 575 -32.35 26.92 -18.65
C GLY A 575 -32.42 28.42 -18.97
N ASP A 576 -33.51 28.81 -19.63
CA ASP A 576 -33.77 30.18 -20.08
C ASP A 576 -32.69 30.75 -21.01
N SER A 577 -32.22 29.93 -21.96
CA SER A 577 -31.14 30.28 -22.89
C SER A 577 -29.85 30.69 -22.18
N ASP A 578 -29.36 29.83 -21.27
CA ASP A 578 -28.17 30.04 -20.44
C ASP A 578 -28.28 31.19 -19.42
N ASN A 579 -29.49 31.58 -19.01
CA ASN A 579 -29.67 32.63 -17.99
C ASN A 579 -29.90 32.10 -16.57
N CYS A 580 -30.37 30.86 -16.38
CA CYS A 580 -30.68 30.34 -15.05
C CYS A 580 -29.45 30.26 -14.14
N LYS A 581 -28.39 29.56 -14.57
CA LYS A 581 -27.08 29.41 -13.87
C LYS A 581 -27.15 28.90 -12.42
N LYS A 582 -28.30 28.41 -11.97
CA LYS A 582 -28.47 27.83 -10.63
C LYS A 582 -27.61 26.57 -10.51
N ILE A 583 -26.82 26.47 -9.44
CA ILE A 583 -26.01 25.29 -9.14
C ILE A 583 -26.96 24.17 -8.75
N LEU A 584 -26.82 23.01 -9.40
CA LEU A 584 -27.66 21.85 -9.10
C LEU A 584 -27.13 21.12 -7.84
N PRO A 585 -27.97 20.87 -6.81
CA PRO A 585 -27.59 20.06 -5.66
C PRO A 585 -27.05 18.69 -6.05
N ILE A 586 -26.02 18.22 -5.35
CA ILE A 586 -25.40 16.93 -5.71
C ILE A 586 -26.36 15.73 -5.52
N SER A 587 -27.29 15.82 -4.57
CA SER A 587 -28.37 14.85 -4.38
C SER A 587 -29.32 14.80 -5.58
N GLU A 588 -29.58 15.94 -6.22
CA GLU A 588 -30.44 16.02 -7.40
C GLU A 588 -29.74 15.35 -8.60
N ILE A 589 -28.47 15.68 -8.83
CA ILE A 589 -27.65 15.08 -9.89
C ILE A 589 -27.61 13.55 -9.75
N GLN A 590 -27.50 13.02 -8.52
CA GLN A 590 -27.57 11.58 -8.25
C GLN A 590 -28.89 10.93 -8.63
N THR A 591 -30.00 11.61 -8.34
CA THR A 591 -31.32 11.05 -8.62
C THR A 591 -31.66 11.05 -10.10
N LEU A 592 -31.14 12.03 -10.84
CA LEU A 592 -31.44 12.23 -12.25
C LEU A 592 -30.48 11.51 -13.21
N LEU A 593 -29.27 11.15 -12.74
CA LEU A 593 -28.28 10.44 -13.56
C LEU A 593 -28.17 8.96 -13.23
N LEU A 594 -27.81 8.17 -14.25
CA LEU A 594 -27.32 6.81 -14.05
C LEU A 594 -25.98 6.83 -13.30
N SER A 595 -25.73 5.86 -12.42
CA SER A 595 -24.52 5.89 -11.59
C SER A 595 -23.22 5.89 -12.39
N GLU A 596 -23.17 5.21 -13.54
CA GLU A 596 -22.00 5.25 -14.43
C GLU A 596 -21.73 6.66 -14.97
N THR A 597 -22.77 7.34 -15.46
CA THR A 597 -22.65 8.71 -15.96
C THR A 597 -22.22 9.66 -14.85
N LEU A 598 -22.77 9.50 -13.65
CA LEU A 598 -22.37 10.26 -12.48
C LEU A 598 -20.88 10.06 -12.15
N GLU A 599 -20.39 8.82 -12.09
CA GLU A 599 -18.98 8.57 -11.76
C GLU A 599 -18.03 9.14 -12.84
N ASN A 600 -18.41 9.09 -14.13
CA ASN A 600 -17.65 9.77 -15.19
C ASN A 600 -17.60 11.30 -15.01
N ILE A 601 -18.70 11.90 -14.56
CA ILE A 601 -18.76 13.33 -14.23
C ILE A 601 -17.89 13.65 -13.01
N LEU A 602 -17.91 12.81 -11.98
CA LEU A 602 -17.08 12.99 -10.79
C LEU A 602 -15.59 12.85 -11.12
N ASP A 603 -15.21 11.89 -11.98
CA ASP A 603 -13.84 11.75 -12.49
C ASP A 603 -13.41 12.96 -13.31
N ALA A 604 -14.28 13.46 -14.20
CA ALA A 604 -14.02 14.67 -14.97
C ALA A 604 -13.83 15.91 -14.07
N SER A 605 -14.68 16.06 -13.04
CA SER A 605 -14.58 17.11 -12.02
C SER A 605 -13.27 17.01 -11.26
N PHE A 606 -12.89 15.81 -10.81
CA PHE A 606 -11.62 15.56 -10.14
C PHE A 606 -10.41 15.87 -11.03
N ALA A 607 -10.42 15.36 -12.26
CA ALA A 607 -9.32 15.58 -13.17
C ALA A 607 -9.16 17.05 -13.55
N SER A 608 -10.27 17.78 -13.63
CA SER A 608 -10.28 19.23 -13.79
C SER A 608 -9.63 19.94 -12.59
N PHE A 609 -10.04 19.59 -11.37
CA PHE A 609 -9.51 20.17 -10.13
C PHE A 609 -7.99 19.97 -9.99
N ILE A 610 -7.49 18.75 -10.22
CA ILE A 610 -6.05 18.47 -10.13
C ILE A 610 -5.26 19.29 -11.18
N ARG A 611 -5.81 19.46 -12.39
CA ARG A 611 -5.16 20.26 -13.44
C ARG A 611 -5.19 21.77 -13.17
N SER A 612 -6.21 22.27 -12.46
CA SER A 612 -6.29 23.69 -12.07
C SER A 612 -5.41 24.05 -10.87
N HIS A 613 -4.95 23.04 -10.09
CA HIS A 613 -4.12 23.20 -8.88
C HIS A 613 -2.70 22.58 -8.99
N PRO A 614 -1.89 22.91 -10.02
CA PRO A 614 -0.61 22.24 -10.31
C PRO A 614 0.52 22.52 -9.29
N THR A 615 0.33 23.50 -8.40
CA THR A 615 1.23 23.84 -7.30
C THR A 615 0.97 23.02 -6.04
N GLU A 616 -0.21 22.41 -5.93
CA GLU A 616 -0.60 21.58 -4.78
C GLU A 616 -0.60 20.10 -5.15
N PHE A 617 -1.11 19.76 -6.33
CA PHE A 617 -1.29 18.39 -6.78
C PHE A 617 -0.74 18.17 -8.18
N ARG A 618 -0.19 16.97 -8.42
CA ARG A 618 0.16 16.51 -9.77
C ARG A 618 -0.12 15.02 -9.94
N TYR A 619 -0.36 14.64 -11.18
CA TYR A 619 -0.35 13.25 -11.60
C TYR A 619 1.07 12.69 -11.65
N CYS A 620 1.19 11.40 -11.38
CA CYS A 620 2.42 10.64 -11.59
C CYS A 620 2.88 10.82 -13.04
N PRO A 621 4.17 11.12 -13.29
CA PRO A 621 4.69 11.34 -14.64
C PRO A 621 4.78 10.06 -15.48
N THR A 622 4.53 8.88 -14.89
CA THR A 622 4.49 7.62 -15.65
C THR A 622 3.26 7.63 -16.57
N PRO A 623 3.42 7.33 -17.88
CA PRO A 623 2.30 7.22 -18.81
C PRO A 623 1.19 6.29 -18.27
N ASP A 624 -0.06 6.66 -18.52
CA ASP A 624 -1.27 5.94 -18.10
C ASP A 624 -1.42 5.73 -16.59
N CYS A 625 -0.67 6.48 -15.78
CA CYS A 625 -0.76 6.44 -14.32
C CYS A 625 -1.53 7.66 -13.80
N ASP A 626 -2.77 7.43 -13.35
CA ASP A 626 -3.64 8.45 -12.75
C ASP A 626 -3.33 8.78 -11.27
N GLN A 627 -2.31 8.15 -10.67
CA GLN A 627 -1.99 8.37 -9.27
C GLN A 627 -1.61 9.84 -9.02
N VAL A 628 -2.28 10.47 -8.06
CA VAL A 628 -2.02 11.84 -7.64
C VAL A 628 -1.05 11.87 -6.46
N TYR A 629 -0.18 12.88 -6.43
CA TYR A 629 0.70 13.17 -5.29
C TYR A 629 0.76 14.67 -4.99
N ARG A 630 1.17 14.99 -3.76
CA ARG A 630 1.30 16.37 -3.28
C ARG A 630 2.65 16.96 -3.70
N VAL A 631 2.63 18.17 -4.24
CA VAL A 631 3.83 18.92 -4.63
C VAL A 631 4.47 19.53 -3.38
N SER A 632 5.79 19.50 -3.31
CA SER A 632 6.50 20.16 -2.21
C SER A 632 6.49 21.67 -2.41
N SER A 633 6.12 22.41 -1.36
CA SER A 633 6.29 23.87 -1.36
C SER A 633 7.79 24.22 -1.40
N PRO A 634 8.18 25.37 -1.95
CA PRO A 634 9.58 25.79 -2.03
C PRO A 634 10.30 25.83 -0.68
N GLU A 635 9.55 26.07 0.40
CA GLU A 635 10.05 26.16 1.78
C GLU A 635 10.27 24.79 2.46
N LYS A 636 9.73 23.70 1.90
CA LYS A 636 9.84 22.36 2.48
C LYS A 636 10.92 21.55 1.78
N ILE A 637 11.62 20.71 2.55
CA ILE A 637 12.61 19.78 2.02
C ILE A 637 11.91 18.83 1.03
N PRO A 638 12.31 18.81 -0.26
CA PRO A 638 11.72 17.91 -1.24
C PRO A 638 11.93 16.46 -0.83
N PHE A 639 10.87 15.67 -0.83
CA PHE A 639 10.96 14.23 -0.58
C PHE A 639 10.64 13.43 -1.85
N MET A 640 11.12 12.19 -1.87
CA MET A 640 10.80 11.23 -2.93
C MET A 640 9.44 10.57 -2.67
N PHE A 641 8.44 11.00 -3.43
CA PHE A 641 7.18 10.28 -3.52
C PHE A 641 7.42 8.93 -4.23
N THR A 642 6.77 7.86 -3.78
CA THR A 642 6.75 6.61 -4.55
C THR A 642 5.32 6.31 -4.93
N CYS A 643 5.06 6.25 -6.23
CA CYS A 643 3.72 6.00 -6.75
C CYS A 643 3.18 4.66 -6.27
N ALA A 644 1.99 4.64 -5.67
CA ALA A 644 1.36 3.41 -5.22
C ALA A 644 0.87 2.52 -6.37
N ARG A 645 0.69 3.09 -7.57
CA ARG A 645 0.24 2.38 -8.77
C ARG A 645 1.39 1.75 -9.56
N CYS A 646 2.43 2.52 -9.89
CA CYS A 646 3.53 2.09 -10.76
C CYS A 646 4.89 1.92 -10.06
N PHE A 647 5.00 2.28 -8.78
CA PHE A 647 6.24 2.26 -7.98
C PHE A 647 7.37 3.16 -8.47
N THR A 648 7.14 4.00 -9.48
CA THR A 648 8.10 5.01 -9.91
C THR A 648 8.35 6.02 -8.78
N PRO A 649 9.60 6.18 -8.31
CA PRO A 649 9.95 7.24 -7.39
C PRO A 649 9.96 8.58 -8.13
N THR A 650 9.26 9.58 -7.63
CA THR A 650 9.16 10.91 -8.24
C THR A 650 9.54 11.96 -7.22
N CYS A 651 10.48 12.83 -7.55
CA CYS A 651 10.76 13.99 -6.72
C CYS A 651 9.57 14.94 -6.72
N THR A 652 9.12 15.34 -5.54
CA THR A 652 7.96 16.21 -5.37
C THR A 652 8.21 17.67 -5.76
N ALA A 653 9.47 18.06 -6.01
CA ALA A 653 9.84 19.42 -6.45
C ALA A 653 10.11 19.51 -7.96
N CYS A 654 10.92 18.60 -8.53
CA CYS A 654 11.25 18.66 -9.97
C CYS A 654 10.44 17.68 -10.83
N HIS A 655 9.60 16.84 -10.21
CA HIS A 655 8.68 15.90 -10.88
C HIS A 655 9.36 14.85 -11.76
N ALA A 656 10.64 14.58 -11.52
CA ALA A 656 11.43 13.56 -12.22
C ALA A 656 11.90 12.46 -11.24
N SER A 657 12.26 11.30 -11.80
CA SER A 657 12.81 10.18 -11.04
C SER A 657 14.33 10.30 -10.95
N HIS A 658 14.85 10.69 -9.78
CA HIS A 658 16.29 10.76 -9.52
C HIS A 658 16.66 10.28 -8.11
N PRO A 659 16.39 9.01 -7.77
CA PRO A 659 16.63 8.50 -6.41
C PRO A 659 18.12 8.59 -6.03
N GLY A 660 18.40 9.20 -4.88
CA GLY A 660 19.75 9.24 -4.30
C GLY A 660 20.64 10.38 -4.79
N ILE A 661 20.16 11.24 -5.69
CA ILE A 661 20.87 12.45 -6.15
C ILE A 661 19.97 13.69 -6.07
N SER A 662 20.57 14.86 -5.97
CA SER A 662 19.86 16.15 -5.86
C SER A 662 19.21 16.57 -7.18
N CYS A 663 18.19 17.44 -7.12
CA CYS A 663 17.56 17.99 -8.32
C CYS A 663 18.55 18.76 -9.21
N SER A 664 19.58 19.39 -8.62
CA SER A 664 20.64 20.08 -9.34
C SER A 664 21.50 19.14 -10.17
N GLU A 665 21.91 18.00 -9.60
CA GLU A 665 22.74 17.01 -10.28
C GLU A 665 21.97 16.33 -11.43
N ASN A 666 20.69 16.03 -11.23
CA ASN A 666 19.86 15.41 -12.27
C ASN A 666 19.70 16.28 -13.53
N LYS A 667 19.64 17.61 -13.37
CA LYS A 667 19.53 18.55 -14.51
C LYS A 667 20.75 18.52 -15.44
N GLY A 668 21.91 18.04 -14.98
CA GLY A 668 23.13 17.93 -15.79
C GLY A 668 23.22 16.68 -16.66
N ASN A 669 22.39 15.64 -16.42
CA ASN A 669 22.61 14.29 -16.97
C ASN A 669 21.57 13.82 -18.00
N GLY A 670 20.58 14.64 -18.35
CA GLY A 670 19.50 14.25 -19.26
C GLY A 670 19.60 14.90 -20.64
N SER A 671 20.46 14.41 -21.53
CA SER A 671 20.61 14.98 -22.88
C SER A 671 19.75 14.28 -23.93
N ASP A 672 19.85 12.95 -24.10
CA ASP A 672 19.50 12.38 -25.42
C ASP A 672 18.01 12.10 -25.67
N ASP A 673 17.25 11.63 -24.66
CA ASP A 673 15.83 11.31 -24.84
C ASP A 673 14.92 12.55 -24.70
N ILE A 674 15.35 13.52 -23.91
CA ILE A 674 14.66 14.80 -23.75
C ILE A 674 14.76 15.62 -25.03
N GLU A 675 15.91 15.60 -25.71
CA GLU A 675 16.11 16.32 -26.97
C GLU A 675 15.23 15.75 -28.09
N LYS A 676 15.08 14.43 -28.16
CA LYS A 676 14.15 13.76 -29.10
C LYS A 676 12.68 14.14 -28.84
N LEU A 677 12.26 14.18 -27.57
CA LEU A 677 10.90 14.60 -27.20
C LEU A 677 10.65 16.09 -27.49
N ILE A 678 11.62 16.96 -27.21
CA ILE A 678 11.54 18.39 -27.53
C ILE A 678 11.42 18.59 -29.04
N LYS A 679 12.22 17.85 -29.82
CA LYS A 679 12.15 17.89 -31.28
C LYS A 679 10.78 17.42 -31.78
N ALA A 680 10.28 16.29 -31.30
CA ALA A 680 8.96 15.77 -31.67
C ALA A 680 7.81 16.75 -31.34
N LYS A 681 7.84 17.40 -30.16
CA LYS A 681 6.86 18.43 -29.79
C LYS A 681 6.92 19.62 -30.75
N LYS A 682 8.12 20.08 -31.08
CA LYS A 682 8.34 21.19 -32.01
C LYS A 682 7.84 20.87 -33.41
N ASP A 683 8.13 19.67 -33.92
CA ASP A 683 7.71 19.20 -35.23
C ASP A 683 6.18 19.07 -35.33
N MET A 684 5.49 18.78 -34.21
CA MET A 684 4.03 18.73 -34.13
C MET A 684 3.36 20.08 -33.83
N GLY A 685 4.13 21.16 -33.69
CA GLY A 685 3.60 22.47 -33.31
C GLY A 685 2.99 22.53 -31.90
N VAL A 686 3.45 21.65 -31.01
CA VAL A 686 2.98 21.52 -29.63
C VAL A 686 3.90 22.32 -28.70
N LYS A 687 3.32 23.15 -27.84
CA LYS A 687 4.00 23.84 -26.73
C LYS A 687 3.46 23.36 -25.40
N ASP A 688 4.15 23.59 -24.30
CA ASP A 688 3.64 23.28 -22.96
C ASP A 688 3.01 24.52 -22.32
N CYS A 689 1.88 24.34 -21.62
CA CYS A 689 1.27 25.40 -20.84
C CYS A 689 2.25 25.89 -19.76
N PRO A 690 2.54 27.21 -19.67
CA PRO A 690 3.52 27.73 -18.70
C PRO A 690 3.09 27.55 -17.24
N LYS A 691 1.78 27.46 -16.99
CA LYS A 691 1.20 27.29 -15.64
C LYS A 691 1.14 25.82 -15.21
N CYS A 692 0.61 24.93 -16.05
CA CYS A 692 0.32 23.54 -15.68
C CYS A 692 1.09 22.49 -16.47
N THR A 693 1.96 22.87 -17.41
CA THR A 693 2.76 22.00 -18.28
C THR A 693 2.00 21.07 -19.22
N THR A 694 0.67 21.19 -19.29
CA THR A 694 -0.15 20.44 -20.25
C THR A 694 0.22 20.84 -21.68
N ALA A 695 0.42 19.85 -22.54
CA ALA A 695 0.65 20.06 -23.96
C ALA A 695 -0.53 20.83 -24.59
N ILE A 696 -0.22 21.91 -25.29
CA ILE A 696 -1.16 22.77 -25.99
C ILE A 696 -0.74 22.88 -27.45
N GLN A 697 -1.73 22.84 -28.33
CA GLN A 697 -1.55 22.99 -29.77
C GLN A 697 -2.46 24.11 -30.25
N LYS A 698 -1.91 25.03 -31.04
CA LYS A 698 -2.70 26.09 -31.67
C LYS A 698 -3.45 25.50 -32.86
N SER A 699 -4.76 25.32 -32.76
CA SER A 699 -5.65 25.26 -33.93
C SER A 699 -5.76 26.69 -34.48
N GLU A 700 -5.71 26.85 -35.81
CA GLU A 700 -5.58 28.13 -36.54
C GLU A 700 -6.35 29.33 -35.97
N GLY A 701 -5.87 30.56 -36.26
CA GLY A 701 -6.51 31.81 -35.85
C GLY A 701 -5.70 32.62 -34.84
N CYS A 702 -6.32 33.02 -33.73
CA CYS A 702 -5.81 34.01 -32.76
C CYS A 702 -4.61 33.52 -31.93
N ASN A 703 -3.68 34.42 -31.60
CA ASN A 703 -2.57 34.14 -30.68
C ASN A 703 -2.98 34.08 -29.20
N HIS A 704 -4.22 34.44 -28.87
CA HIS A 704 -4.82 34.12 -27.57
C HIS A 704 -5.17 32.64 -27.54
N MET A 705 -4.57 31.93 -26.60
CA MET A 705 -4.95 30.57 -26.28
C MET A 705 -5.43 30.49 -24.84
N THR A 706 -6.43 29.66 -24.61
CA THR A 706 -6.85 29.31 -23.26
C THR A 706 -6.49 27.85 -23.02
N CYS A 707 -5.67 27.58 -21.99
CA CYS A 707 -5.30 26.21 -21.67
C CYS A 707 -6.55 25.42 -21.26
N GLN A 708 -6.90 24.36 -21.98
CA GLN A 708 -8.09 23.56 -21.64
C GLN A 708 -8.00 22.87 -20.28
N ALA A 709 -6.78 22.66 -19.77
CA ALA A 709 -6.52 22.00 -18.49
C ALA A 709 -6.62 22.95 -17.28
N CYS A 710 -5.91 24.09 -17.30
CA CYS A 710 -5.86 25.01 -16.15
C CYS A 710 -6.52 26.37 -16.41
N ARG A 711 -7.13 26.55 -17.60
CA ARG A 711 -7.84 27.75 -18.07
C ARG A 711 -7.05 29.07 -18.05
N THR A 712 -5.74 29.03 -17.79
CA THR A 712 -4.90 30.24 -17.91
C THR A 712 -4.93 30.75 -19.35
N HIS A 713 -5.02 32.07 -19.51
CA HIS A 713 -4.91 32.72 -20.82
C HIS A 713 -3.44 32.88 -21.17
N ILE A 714 -3.08 32.50 -22.39
CA ILE A 714 -1.70 32.38 -22.86
C ILE A 714 -1.57 33.17 -24.15
N CYS A 715 -0.55 34.01 -24.22
CA CYS A 715 -0.11 34.53 -25.51
C CYS A 715 0.76 33.47 -26.19
N TRP A 716 0.33 32.93 -27.33
CA TRP A 716 1.06 31.88 -28.06
C TRP A 716 2.45 32.33 -28.54
N VAL A 717 2.64 33.63 -28.77
CA VAL A 717 3.90 34.19 -29.27
C VAL A 717 4.99 34.12 -28.20
N CYS A 718 4.74 34.68 -27.02
CA CYS A 718 5.73 34.81 -25.95
C CYS A 718 5.54 33.86 -24.77
N MET A 719 4.43 33.11 -24.75
CA MET A 719 4.04 32.21 -23.66
C MET A 719 3.81 32.91 -22.30
N ALA A 720 3.52 34.23 -22.30
CA ALA A 720 3.09 34.92 -21.09
C ALA A 720 1.68 34.46 -20.68
N THR A 721 1.44 34.35 -19.36
CA THR A 721 0.17 33.92 -18.78
C THR A 721 -0.59 35.04 -18.11
N PHE A 722 -1.91 35.06 -18.27
CA PHE A 722 -2.80 36.08 -17.74
C PHE A 722 -3.99 35.45 -17.01
N ALA A 723 -4.54 36.19 -16.05
CA ALA A 723 -5.71 35.79 -15.28
C ALA A 723 -7.02 36.03 -16.06
N GLN A 724 -7.09 37.08 -16.88
CA GLN A 724 -8.23 37.40 -17.73
C GLN A 724 -7.84 37.41 -19.21
N ASP A 725 -8.81 37.20 -20.08
CA ASP A 725 -8.64 37.24 -21.54
C ASP A 725 -8.34 38.66 -22.03
N SER A 726 -9.03 39.65 -21.45
CA SER A 726 -8.85 41.08 -21.71
C SER A 726 -7.40 41.53 -21.57
N ASP A 727 -6.71 41.08 -20.51
CA ASP A 727 -5.30 41.36 -20.24
C ASP A 727 -4.38 40.75 -21.30
N CYS A 728 -4.68 39.52 -21.73
CA CYS A 728 -3.92 38.85 -22.78
C CYS A 728 -4.09 39.57 -24.12
N TYR A 729 -5.30 40.00 -24.47
CA TYR A 729 -5.54 40.81 -25.65
C TYR A 729 -4.84 42.17 -25.59
N ALA A 730 -4.83 42.83 -24.44
CA ALA A 730 -4.10 44.08 -24.23
C ALA A 730 -2.59 43.89 -24.40
N HIS A 731 -2.03 42.81 -23.84
CA HIS A 731 -0.63 42.43 -24.01
C HIS A 731 -0.27 42.23 -25.50
N MET A 732 -1.06 41.47 -26.24
CA MET A 732 -0.80 41.19 -27.66
C MET A 732 -0.85 42.45 -28.51
N ARG A 733 -1.85 43.32 -28.30
CA ARG A 733 -1.93 44.62 -28.98
C ARG A 733 -0.72 45.50 -28.70
N ARG A 734 -0.23 45.51 -27.45
CA ARG A 734 0.88 46.36 -27.02
C ARG A 734 2.25 45.85 -27.46
N LEU A 735 2.51 44.55 -27.35
CA LEU A 735 3.85 43.97 -27.52
C LEU A 735 4.04 43.20 -28.83
N HIS A 736 2.95 42.82 -29.50
CA HIS A 736 2.99 42.01 -30.72
C HIS A 736 2.29 42.69 -31.91
N GLY A 737 1.77 43.92 -31.73
CA GLY A 737 1.21 44.73 -32.81
C GLY A 737 -0.10 44.21 -33.40
N GLY A 738 -0.72 43.19 -32.79
CA GLY A 738 -1.91 42.53 -33.31
C GLY A 738 -2.33 41.32 -32.48
N ILE A 739 -3.53 40.79 -32.76
CA ILE A 739 -4.10 39.61 -32.10
C ILE A 739 -3.94 38.31 -32.91
N MET A 740 -3.43 38.40 -34.14
CA MET A 740 -3.21 37.28 -35.06
C MET A 740 -1.74 36.98 -35.25
#